data_AF-A0A940SAJ9-F1
#
_entry.id   AF-A0A940SAJ9-F1
#
_cell.length_a   1.000
_cell.length_b   1.000
_cell.length_c   1.000
_cell.angle_alpha   90.00
_cell.angle_beta   90.00
_cell.angle_gamma   90.00
#
_symmetry.space_group_name_H-M   'P 1'
#
loop_
_entity.id
_entity.type
_entity.pdbx_description
1 polymer ?
#
loop_
_entity_poly.entity_id
_entity_poly.type
_entity_poly.pdbx_seq_one_letter_code
_entity_poly.pdbx_strand_id
1 'polypeptide(L)'
;MIGVDAAGSALLVNGWKAAVGWDTAPAAQTAALDRIIVSASAPDFPGGILPWPRPGKRTVFYGVARRPEDWRRLRPLLVAFAGPTLTGFSGVPDRPNPKWGAAEAFLAKEGFAAVARLVPADDALVQEIAVRALERLCLLVLGNAAAAHRPPDATSRLLGRLAGALADGDRAAADALHARLRDENRLDSLNLRYLHVEICAAFRDWPAIAEMPELVDLAVSRRPAAVTAALLEALYAVRVEPAEASGEIEATLVSLAPLLRDLLADPLPSLGPGAARLADFARRAEPANGGAAPEPSAAAAEVRPEVAAGSLADDALANLIAAARSRSLDSLRAAVQAVDRLDAADRERLLSAAWARELWEETCWRAGRVVPPRNWIEWLDLLPRDGFVGSLDLARQGAAEWQVDRQVGDPASAAALADALLAVPEGIASERLAEALPVIIGWLRGDPEFPRPLLRPLYDATWTLLVLGVRRGQAELEASAALFDGLLSSGLPPGRYRELLSDALDMAGDPGRRSAYWLLGLVECSIEHPSPDDDTRREFWTTAVVRVDRFRAQLTALQQAALDRLAEALGIAVAPRVSEAVSARAGEGRLAGRRIAIYTLTESAGRQAAAALEALAPGVGVTVHADHVGTQALRAAAEGADIFVLVTWSAKHAATDFIRKFRPSTKPLLYASGRGATSILRALDEQLGPET
;
A
#
# COMPACT_ATOMS: atom_id res chain seq x y z
N MET A 1 5.38 -14.57 -29.08
CA MET A 1 5.01 -15.62 -30.04
C MET A 1 4.31 -15.01 -31.25
N ILE A 2 4.36 -15.69 -32.40
CA ILE A 2 3.82 -15.19 -33.69
C ILE A 2 2.55 -15.91 -34.15
N GLY A 3 2.20 -17.04 -33.53
CA GLY A 3 0.92 -17.74 -33.70
C GLY A 3 -0.17 -17.23 -32.77
N VAL A 4 -1.43 -17.64 -33.04
CA VAL A 4 -2.55 -17.42 -32.10
C VAL A 4 -2.36 -18.26 -30.83
N ASP A 5 -1.77 -19.44 -30.98
CA ASP A 5 -1.41 -20.39 -29.94
C ASP A 5 -0.04 -21.04 -30.26
N ALA A 6 0.40 -21.95 -29.40
CA ALA A 6 1.69 -22.62 -29.54
C ALA A 6 1.76 -23.48 -30.81
N ALA A 7 0.66 -24.17 -31.16
CA ALA A 7 0.57 -25.00 -32.35
C ALA A 7 0.66 -24.17 -33.64
N GLY A 8 -0.07 -23.04 -33.71
CA GLY A 8 0.00 -22.08 -34.80
C GLY A 8 1.37 -21.43 -34.93
N SER A 9 2.06 -21.17 -33.81
CA SER A 9 3.43 -20.64 -33.85
C SER A 9 4.42 -21.67 -34.41
N ALA A 10 4.29 -22.94 -34.00
CA ALA A 10 5.11 -24.02 -34.53
C ALA A 10 4.90 -24.23 -36.04
N LEU A 11 3.65 -24.16 -36.52
CA LEU A 11 3.34 -24.20 -37.96
C LEU A 11 3.99 -23.06 -38.73
N LEU A 12 3.95 -21.83 -38.21
CA LEU A 12 4.59 -20.68 -38.83
C LEU A 12 6.11 -20.79 -38.86
N VAL A 13 6.73 -21.28 -37.78
CA VAL A 13 8.18 -21.52 -37.74
C VAL A 13 8.60 -22.60 -38.73
N ASN A 14 7.85 -23.69 -38.83
CA ASN A 14 8.13 -24.75 -39.81
C ASN A 14 7.95 -24.25 -41.25
N GLY A 15 6.88 -23.49 -41.51
CA GLY A 15 6.66 -22.83 -42.80
C GLY A 15 7.79 -21.86 -43.17
N TRP A 16 8.28 -21.08 -42.20
CA TRP A 16 9.44 -20.21 -42.39
C TRP A 16 10.70 -21.00 -42.73
N LYS A 17 11.03 -22.03 -41.94
CA LYS A 17 12.22 -22.87 -42.16
C LYS A 17 12.21 -23.50 -43.56
N ALA A 18 11.06 -23.99 -44.01
CA ALA A 18 10.89 -24.50 -45.37
C ALA A 18 11.06 -23.40 -46.43
N ALA A 19 10.43 -22.23 -46.25
CA ALA A 19 10.51 -21.13 -47.21
C ALA A 19 11.94 -20.59 -47.40
N VAL A 20 12.74 -20.56 -46.33
CA VAL A 20 14.11 -20.01 -46.38
C VAL A 20 15.18 -21.05 -46.69
N GLY A 21 14.80 -22.32 -46.89
CA GLY A 21 15.74 -23.42 -47.10
C GLY A 21 16.65 -23.64 -45.91
N TRP A 22 16.11 -23.59 -44.69
CA TRP A 22 16.89 -23.65 -43.44
C TRP A 22 17.84 -24.85 -43.37
N ASP A 23 17.38 -26.03 -43.82
CA ASP A 23 18.13 -27.28 -43.78
C ASP A 23 19.29 -27.33 -44.80
N THR A 24 19.35 -26.37 -45.72
CA THR A 24 20.45 -26.24 -46.70
C THR A 24 21.60 -25.37 -46.18
N ALA A 25 21.44 -24.73 -45.03
CA ALA A 25 22.48 -23.89 -44.41
C ALA A 25 23.49 -24.73 -43.60
N PRO A 26 24.76 -24.30 -43.49
CA PRO A 26 25.76 -24.99 -42.69
C PRO A 26 25.33 -25.14 -41.22
N ALA A 27 25.53 -26.33 -40.64
CA ALA A 27 25.14 -26.64 -39.25
C ALA A 27 25.74 -25.67 -38.22
N ALA A 28 26.97 -25.20 -38.45
CA ALA A 28 27.62 -24.20 -37.60
C ALA A 28 26.90 -22.84 -37.61
N GLN A 29 26.28 -22.49 -38.74
CA GLN A 29 25.52 -21.25 -38.89
C GLN A 29 24.12 -21.37 -38.28
N THR A 30 23.48 -22.54 -38.36
CA THR A 30 22.10 -22.74 -37.85
C THR A 30 22.04 -22.91 -36.33
N ALA A 31 23.08 -23.46 -35.68
CA ALA A 31 23.09 -23.68 -34.23
C ALA A 31 22.89 -22.39 -33.39
N ALA A 32 23.46 -21.26 -33.81
CA ALA A 32 23.22 -19.98 -33.15
C ALA A 32 21.82 -19.41 -33.46
N LEU A 33 21.30 -19.68 -34.66
CA LEU A 33 20.01 -19.15 -35.12
C LEU A 33 18.82 -19.92 -34.54
N ASP A 34 18.99 -21.20 -34.19
CA ASP A 34 17.97 -21.96 -33.47
C ASP A 34 17.67 -21.36 -32.09
N ARG A 35 18.67 -20.77 -31.42
CA ARG A 35 18.46 -20.03 -30.16
C ARG A 35 17.67 -18.73 -30.35
N ILE A 36 17.72 -18.14 -31.54
CA ILE A 36 17.01 -16.91 -31.87
C ILE A 36 15.58 -17.22 -32.31
N ILE A 37 15.36 -18.22 -33.16
CA ILE A 37 14.04 -18.54 -33.72
C ILE A 37 13.04 -19.04 -32.68
N VAL A 38 13.52 -19.54 -31.52
CA VAL A 38 12.66 -19.87 -30.37
C VAL A 38 11.77 -18.69 -29.95
N SER A 39 12.24 -17.45 -30.13
CA SER A 39 11.44 -16.24 -29.86
C SER A 39 10.10 -16.22 -30.60
N ALA A 40 10.03 -16.82 -31.80
CA ALA A 40 8.81 -16.87 -32.59
C ALA A 40 7.71 -17.75 -31.95
N SER A 41 8.09 -18.76 -31.18
CA SER A 41 7.15 -19.68 -30.52
C SER A 41 6.96 -19.40 -29.03
N ALA A 42 7.81 -18.57 -28.43
CA ALA A 42 7.75 -18.27 -26.99
C ALA A 42 6.59 -17.32 -26.64
N PRO A 43 5.66 -17.69 -25.73
CA PRO A 43 4.53 -16.84 -25.35
C PRO A 43 4.95 -15.47 -24.81
N ASP A 44 6.00 -15.45 -24.00
CA ASP A 44 6.45 -14.28 -23.26
C ASP A 44 7.35 -13.34 -24.08
N PHE A 45 7.68 -13.73 -25.32
CA PHE A 45 8.43 -12.88 -26.23
C PHE A 45 7.47 -12.00 -27.03
N PRO A 46 7.60 -10.65 -27.03
CA PRO A 46 6.72 -9.78 -27.79
C PRO A 46 6.97 -9.96 -29.29
N GLY A 47 6.10 -10.70 -29.99
CA GLY A 47 6.29 -11.07 -31.40
C GLY A 47 7.28 -12.23 -31.60
N GLY A 48 8.23 -12.06 -32.52
CA GLY A 48 9.29 -13.05 -32.80
C GLY A 48 10.39 -12.53 -33.72
N ILE A 49 11.54 -13.21 -33.71
CA ILE A 49 12.68 -12.94 -34.59
C ILE A 49 12.89 -14.15 -35.50
N LEU A 50 12.83 -13.91 -36.81
CA LEU A 50 12.98 -14.91 -37.85
C LEU A 50 14.30 -14.70 -38.62
N PRO A 51 15.34 -15.49 -38.35
CA PRO A 51 16.61 -15.40 -39.09
C PRO A 51 16.53 -16.12 -40.44
N TRP A 52 17.33 -15.65 -41.40
CA TRP A 52 17.46 -16.18 -42.75
C TRP A 52 18.94 -16.46 -43.06
N PRO A 53 19.41 -17.73 -42.90
CA PRO A 53 20.84 -18.11 -42.94
C PRO A 53 21.51 -18.14 -44.33
N ARG A 54 20.96 -17.44 -45.32
CA ARG A 54 21.36 -17.43 -46.75
C ARG A 54 22.78 -18.01 -47.02
N PRO A 55 22.90 -19.22 -47.60
CA PRO A 55 24.21 -19.85 -47.82
C PRO A 55 25.19 -18.96 -48.58
N GLY A 56 26.41 -18.80 -48.05
CA GLY A 56 27.46 -17.97 -48.66
C GLY A 56 27.18 -16.46 -48.66
N LYS A 57 26.13 -16.01 -47.96
CA LYS A 57 25.75 -14.59 -47.82
C LYS A 57 25.51 -14.25 -46.36
N ARG A 58 25.48 -12.95 -46.05
CA ARG A 58 25.10 -12.49 -44.71
C ARG A 58 23.70 -12.96 -44.28
N THR A 59 23.58 -13.35 -43.02
CA THR A 59 22.29 -13.67 -42.40
C THR A 59 21.44 -12.40 -42.32
N VAL A 60 20.17 -12.51 -42.67
CA VAL A 60 19.19 -11.42 -42.50
C VAL A 60 18.21 -11.82 -41.43
N PHE A 61 17.79 -10.88 -40.58
CA PHE A 61 16.81 -11.16 -39.54
C PHE A 61 15.54 -10.36 -39.79
N TYR A 62 14.40 -10.94 -39.44
CA TYR A 62 13.11 -10.25 -39.49
C TYR A 62 12.52 -10.20 -38.10
N GLY A 63 12.30 -8.99 -37.59
CA GLY A 63 11.43 -8.78 -36.44
C GLY A 63 9.98 -8.79 -36.91
N VAL A 64 9.15 -9.66 -36.34
CA VAL A 64 7.74 -9.78 -36.74
C VAL A 64 6.83 -9.70 -35.53
N ALA A 65 5.69 -9.03 -35.70
CA ALA A 65 4.67 -8.91 -34.67
C ALA A 65 3.28 -9.06 -35.28
N ARG A 66 2.45 -9.90 -34.65
CA ARG A 66 1.08 -10.16 -35.12
C ARG A 66 0.09 -9.09 -34.69
N ARG A 67 0.34 -8.42 -33.57
CA ARG A 67 -0.45 -7.29 -33.07
C ARG A 67 0.39 -6.01 -32.99
N PRO A 68 -0.22 -4.82 -33.20
CA PRO A 68 0.48 -3.54 -33.02
C PRO A 68 1.06 -3.32 -31.62
N GLU A 69 0.46 -3.92 -30.59
CA GLU A 69 0.94 -3.88 -29.19
C GLU A 69 2.26 -4.62 -29.00
N ASP A 70 2.36 -5.83 -29.58
CA ASP A 70 3.59 -6.62 -29.55
C ASP A 70 4.71 -5.88 -30.27
N TRP A 71 4.40 -5.19 -31.37
CA TRP A 71 5.37 -4.35 -32.07
C TRP A 71 5.87 -3.18 -31.21
N ARG A 72 4.98 -2.49 -30.49
CA ARG A 72 5.37 -1.40 -29.57
C ARG A 72 6.36 -1.87 -28.50
N ARG A 73 6.27 -3.14 -28.08
CA ARG A 73 7.19 -3.76 -27.10
C ARG A 73 8.47 -4.30 -27.75
N LEU A 74 8.38 -4.89 -28.94
CA LEU A 74 9.51 -5.47 -29.67
C LEU A 74 10.45 -4.39 -30.25
N ARG A 75 9.90 -3.30 -30.78
CA ARG A 75 10.64 -2.22 -31.44
C ARG A 75 11.81 -1.66 -30.59
N PRO A 76 11.60 -1.20 -29.34
CA PRO A 76 12.69 -0.63 -28.55
C PRO A 76 13.79 -1.68 -28.24
N LEU A 77 13.41 -2.94 -28.08
CA LEU A 77 14.36 -4.04 -27.84
C LEU A 77 15.24 -4.28 -29.08
N LEU A 78 14.64 -4.33 -30.26
CA LEU A 78 15.38 -4.47 -31.52
C LEU A 78 16.28 -3.27 -31.80
N VAL A 79 15.84 -2.04 -31.51
CA VAL A 79 16.67 -0.84 -31.66
C VAL A 79 17.85 -0.86 -30.69
N ALA A 80 17.65 -1.28 -29.44
CA ALA A 80 18.70 -1.32 -28.43
C ALA A 80 19.78 -2.39 -28.72
N PHE A 81 19.37 -3.59 -29.13
CA PHE A 81 20.28 -4.72 -29.32
C PHE A 81 20.78 -4.86 -30.77
N ALA A 82 20.01 -4.43 -31.76
CA ALA A 82 20.32 -4.63 -33.18
C ALA A 82 19.92 -3.41 -34.04
N GLY A 83 20.01 -2.21 -33.48
CA GLY A 83 19.69 -0.94 -34.16
C GLY A 83 20.76 -0.48 -35.17
N PRO A 84 20.78 0.82 -35.53
CA PRO A 84 21.56 1.37 -36.65
C PRO A 84 23.08 1.11 -36.59
N THR A 85 23.63 0.94 -35.38
CA THR A 85 25.05 0.67 -35.16
C THR A 85 25.47 -0.72 -35.62
N LEU A 86 24.54 -1.68 -35.65
CA LEU A 86 24.81 -3.08 -36.00
C LEU A 86 24.08 -3.53 -37.26
N THR A 87 22.90 -2.97 -37.54
CA THR A 87 22.09 -3.31 -38.70
C THR A 87 21.51 -2.06 -39.35
N GLY A 88 20.98 -2.17 -40.58
CA GLY A 88 20.29 -1.06 -41.24
C GLY A 88 18.94 -0.65 -40.61
N PHE A 89 18.55 -1.21 -39.47
CA PHE A 89 17.26 -0.99 -38.84
C PHE A 89 17.24 0.24 -37.93
N SER A 90 16.31 1.18 -38.19
CA SER A 90 16.13 2.43 -37.45
C SER A 90 14.87 2.46 -36.57
N GLY A 91 14.19 1.33 -36.39
CA GLY A 91 12.93 1.28 -35.64
C GLY A 91 11.67 1.42 -36.49
N VAL A 92 11.78 1.51 -37.82
CA VAL A 92 10.64 1.64 -38.74
C VAL A 92 10.31 0.28 -39.37
N PRO A 93 9.03 -0.15 -39.38
CA PRO A 93 8.62 -1.37 -40.09
C PRO A 93 8.79 -1.24 -41.61
N ASP A 94 9.13 -2.35 -42.24
CA ASP A 94 9.16 -2.53 -43.68
C ASP A 94 7.85 -3.17 -44.18
N ARG A 95 7.55 -2.96 -45.46
CA ARG A 95 6.53 -3.74 -46.18
C ARG A 95 7.21 -4.89 -46.92
N PRO A 96 6.87 -6.16 -46.61
CA PRO A 96 7.48 -7.29 -47.31
C PRO A 96 7.23 -7.24 -48.81
N ASN A 97 8.25 -7.61 -49.61
CA ASN A 97 8.16 -7.59 -51.07
C ASN A 97 8.31 -9.01 -51.66
N PRO A 98 7.21 -9.66 -52.09
CA PRO A 98 7.23 -11.02 -52.60
C PRO A 98 8.22 -11.28 -53.75
N LYS A 99 8.61 -10.23 -54.49
CA LYS A 99 9.56 -10.33 -55.61
C LYS A 99 11.02 -10.49 -55.17
N TRP A 100 11.33 -10.27 -53.89
CA TRP A 100 12.70 -10.29 -53.36
C TRP A 100 13.15 -11.68 -52.88
N GLY A 101 12.27 -12.67 -52.93
CA GLY A 101 12.59 -14.07 -52.66
C GLY A 101 11.57 -14.76 -51.74
N ALA A 102 11.79 -16.04 -51.49
CA ALA A 102 10.86 -16.89 -50.75
C ALA A 102 10.59 -16.42 -49.31
N ALA A 103 11.60 -15.83 -48.63
CA ALA A 103 11.45 -15.24 -47.30
C ALA A 103 10.44 -14.08 -47.29
N GLU A 104 10.58 -13.15 -48.24
CA GLU A 104 9.71 -11.96 -48.33
C GLU A 104 8.31 -12.31 -48.85
N ALA A 105 8.21 -13.33 -49.73
CA ALA A 105 6.93 -13.89 -50.16
C ALA A 105 6.17 -14.56 -49.01
N PHE A 106 6.87 -15.28 -48.12
CA PHE A 106 6.28 -15.85 -46.91
C PHE A 106 5.73 -14.75 -45.98
N LEU A 107 6.54 -13.73 -45.66
CA LEU A 107 6.14 -12.64 -44.77
C LEU A 107 4.93 -11.85 -45.31
N ALA A 108 4.88 -11.63 -46.62
CA ALA A 108 3.74 -10.99 -47.27
C ALA A 108 2.46 -11.82 -47.20
N LYS A 109 2.58 -13.16 -47.31
CA LYS A 109 1.45 -14.09 -47.25
C LYS A 109 0.85 -14.18 -45.84
N GLU A 110 1.69 -14.21 -44.80
CA GLU A 110 1.24 -14.40 -43.42
C GLU A 110 0.60 -13.16 -42.78
N GLY A 111 0.83 -11.96 -43.34
CA GLY A 111 0.06 -10.75 -42.97
C GLY A 111 0.31 -10.22 -41.55
N PHE A 112 1.56 -10.21 -41.10
CA PHE A 112 1.93 -9.62 -39.79
C PHE A 112 1.58 -8.13 -39.71
N ALA A 113 1.16 -7.67 -38.52
CA ALA A 113 0.86 -6.25 -38.26
C ALA A 113 2.11 -5.36 -38.39
N ALA A 114 3.29 -5.90 -38.09
CA ALA A 114 4.55 -5.25 -38.37
C ALA A 114 5.62 -6.28 -38.75
N VAL A 115 6.43 -5.94 -39.75
CA VAL A 115 7.63 -6.66 -40.16
C VAL A 115 8.75 -5.64 -40.24
N ALA A 116 9.94 -5.97 -39.74
CA ALA A 116 11.12 -5.13 -39.89
C ALA A 116 12.30 -5.99 -40.29
N ARG A 117 13.07 -5.53 -41.27
CA ARG A 117 14.21 -6.25 -41.81
C ARG A 117 15.51 -5.70 -41.24
N LEU A 118 16.23 -6.55 -40.52
CA LEU A 118 17.51 -6.23 -39.91
C LEU A 118 18.62 -6.88 -40.75
N VAL A 119 19.34 -6.03 -41.47
CA VAL A 119 20.46 -6.44 -42.32
C VAL A 119 21.75 -5.93 -41.70
N PRO A 120 22.62 -6.78 -41.14
CA PRO A 120 23.90 -6.32 -40.62
C PRO A 120 24.83 -5.92 -41.78
N ALA A 121 25.83 -5.08 -41.47
CA ALA A 121 26.80 -4.63 -42.46
C ALA A 121 27.56 -5.80 -43.11
N ASP A 122 28.14 -5.58 -44.30
CA ASP A 122 28.89 -6.60 -45.05
C ASP A 122 30.29 -6.80 -44.47
N ASP A 123 30.35 -7.19 -43.20
CA ASP A 123 31.55 -7.39 -42.41
C ASP A 123 31.34 -8.60 -41.49
N ALA A 124 32.26 -9.57 -41.54
CA ALA A 124 32.12 -10.85 -40.83
C ALA A 124 32.06 -10.68 -39.30
N LEU A 125 32.80 -9.71 -38.74
CA LEU A 125 32.78 -9.41 -37.31
C LEU A 125 31.44 -8.77 -36.91
N VAL A 126 30.92 -7.83 -37.73
CA VAL A 126 29.61 -7.21 -37.49
C VAL A 126 28.48 -8.24 -37.55
N GLN A 127 28.56 -9.21 -38.47
CA GLN A 127 27.60 -10.32 -38.54
C GLN A 127 27.61 -11.16 -37.25
N GLU A 128 28.79 -11.50 -36.73
CA GLU A 128 28.91 -12.26 -35.49
C GLU A 128 28.39 -11.48 -34.29
N ILE A 129 28.71 -10.18 -34.20
CA ILE A 129 28.21 -9.30 -33.13
C ILE A 129 26.68 -9.20 -33.19
N ALA A 130 26.09 -9.06 -34.38
CA ALA A 130 24.64 -8.98 -34.54
C ALA A 130 23.94 -10.28 -34.11
N VAL A 131 24.48 -11.45 -34.48
CA VAL A 131 23.97 -12.75 -34.02
C VAL A 131 24.02 -12.85 -32.50
N ARG A 132 25.17 -12.54 -31.89
CA ARG A 132 25.35 -12.59 -30.42
C ARG A 132 24.43 -11.59 -29.70
N ALA A 133 24.21 -10.40 -30.27
CA ALA A 133 23.34 -9.40 -29.68
C ALA A 133 21.87 -9.83 -29.67
N LEU A 134 21.38 -10.41 -30.77
CA LEU A 134 20.03 -10.96 -30.86
C LEU A 134 19.86 -12.21 -29.99
N GLU A 135 20.89 -13.05 -29.87
CA GLU A 135 20.88 -14.17 -28.93
C GLU A 135 20.77 -13.70 -27.48
N ARG A 136 21.56 -12.68 -27.09
CA ARG A 136 21.46 -12.05 -25.75
C ARG A 136 20.09 -11.45 -25.48
N LEU A 137 19.48 -10.82 -26.49
CA LEU A 137 18.11 -10.32 -26.38
C LEU A 137 17.13 -11.46 -26.08
N CYS A 138 17.20 -12.57 -26.81
CA CYS A 138 16.37 -13.75 -26.54
C CYS A 138 16.62 -14.30 -25.14
N LEU A 139 17.87 -14.44 -24.71
CA LEU A 139 18.20 -14.89 -23.35
C LEU A 139 17.69 -13.93 -22.27
N LEU A 140 17.78 -12.61 -22.47
CA LEU A 140 17.29 -11.61 -21.53
C LEU A 140 15.78 -11.71 -21.35
N VAL A 141 15.03 -11.78 -22.46
CA VAL A 141 13.56 -11.78 -22.43
C VAL A 141 13.02 -13.13 -21.96
N LEU A 142 13.59 -14.24 -22.45
CA LEU A 142 13.14 -15.59 -22.10
C LEU A 142 13.64 -16.03 -20.71
N GLY A 143 14.81 -15.58 -20.28
CA GLY A 143 15.35 -15.85 -18.95
C GLY A 143 14.66 -15.08 -17.81
N ASN A 144 14.00 -13.94 -18.13
CA ASN A 144 13.18 -13.18 -17.20
C ASN A 144 11.67 -13.50 -17.30
N ALA A 145 11.25 -14.54 -18.02
CA ALA A 145 9.83 -14.83 -18.24
C ALA A 145 8.99 -14.98 -16.95
N ALA A 146 9.61 -15.46 -15.85
CA ALA A 146 8.96 -15.52 -14.53
C ALA A 146 8.82 -14.15 -13.83
N ALA A 147 9.65 -13.16 -14.17
CA ALA A 147 9.67 -11.82 -13.59
C ALA A 147 9.00 -10.76 -14.50
N ALA A 148 8.93 -11.00 -15.80
CA ALA A 148 8.44 -10.06 -16.81
C ALA A 148 6.93 -9.75 -16.71
N HIS A 149 6.20 -10.46 -15.83
CA HIS A 149 4.78 -10.26 -15.57
C HIS A 149 4.46 -9.49 -14.28
N ARG A 150 5.46 -9.04 -13.52
CA ARG A 150 5.22 -8.11 -12.41
C ARG A 150 6.13 -6.90 -12.51
N PRO A 151 5.58 -5.67 -12.46
CA PRO A 151 6.43 -4.51 -12.21
C PRO A 151 7.23 -4.77 -10.92
N PRO A 152 8.53 -4.41 -10.84
CA PRO A 152 9.29 -4.58 -9.62
C PRO A 152 8.54 -3.92 -8.47
N ASP A 153 8.28 -4.69 -7.42
CA ASP A 153 7.65 -4.15 -6.21
C ASP A 153 8.55 -3.03 -5.68
N ALA A 154 8.00 -1.84 -5.49
CA ALA A 154 8.72 -0.78 -4.83
C ALA A 154 9.17 -1.26 -3.44
N THR A 155 10.36 -0.84 -2.99
CA THR A 155 10.85 -1.17 -1.64
C THR A 155 9.83 -0.84 -0.56
N SER A 156 9.09 0.27 -0.74
CA SER A 156 7.96 0.65 0.14
C SER A 156 6.82 -0.37 0.18
N ARG A 157 6.53 -1.07 -0.92
CA ARG A 157 5.55 -2.17 -0.92
C ARG A 157 6.08 -3.41 -0.23
N LEU A 158 7.36 -3.74 -0.40
CA LEU A 158 7.98 -4.86 0.30
C LEU A 158 8.00 -4.60 1.81
N LEU A 159 8.35 -3.39 2.22
CA LEU A 159 8.29 -2.94 3.62
C LEU A 159 6.85 -2.91 4.14
N GLY A 160 5.88 -2.43 3.35
CA GLY A 160 4.47 -2.44 3.72
C GLY A 160 3.91 -3.86 3.86
N ARG A 161 4.36 -4.81 3.02
CA ARG A 161 4.01 -6.23 3.14
C ARG A 161 4.72 -6.89 4.33
N LEU A 162 5.94 -6.47 4.67
CA LEU A 162 6.64 -6.93 5.86
C LEU A 162 5.91 -6.43 7.11
N ALA A 163 5.55 -5.14 7.15
CA ALA A 163 4.72 -4.58 8.22
C ALA A 163 3.35 -5.27 8.32
N GLY A 164 2.74 -5.61 7.18
CA GLY A 164 1.55 -6.45 7.11
C GLY A 164 1.79 -7.83 7.73
N ALA A 165 2.85 -8.53 7.31
CA ALA A 165 3.21 -9.84 7.87
C ALA A 165 3.48 -9.77 9.39
N LEU A 166 4.08 -8.68 9.90
CA LEU A 166 4.23 -8.45 11.33
C LEU A 166 2.88 -8.23 12.03
N ALA A 167 2.00 -7.42 11.45
CA ALA A 167 0.66 -7.15 11.97
C ALA A 167 -0.27 -8.38 11.91
N ASP A 168 -0.01 -9.28 10.97
CA ASP A 168 -0.72 -10.54 10.72
C ASP A 168 -0.10 -11.72 11.50
N GLY A 169 1.04 -11.53 12.18
CA GLY A 169 1.72 -12.57 12.93
C GLY A 169 2.34 -13.69 12.07
N ASP A 170 2.66 -13.42 10.82
CA ASP A 170 3.30 -14.38 9.91
C ASP A 170 4.82 -14.23 9.89
N ARG A 171 5.51 -14.97 10.78
CA ARG A 171 6.98 -14.90 10.86
C ARG A 171 7.67 -15.41 9.60
N ALA A 172 7.17 -16.49 9.01
CA ALA A 172 7.78 -17.07 7.82
C ALA A 172 7.71 -16.10 6.62
N ALA A 173 6.58 -15.39 6.46
CA ALA A 173 6.46 -14.35 5.44
C ALA A 173 7.34 -13.13 5.73
N ALA A 174 7.44 -12.70 6.99
CA ALA A 174 8.31 -11.60 7.39
C ALA A 174 9.79 -11.91 7.15
N ASP A 175 10.25 -13.11 7.51
CA ASP A 175 11.61 -13.60 7.28
C ASP A 175 11.91 -13.75 5.77
N ALA A 176 10.96 -14.27 4.99
CA ALA A 176 11.10 -14.37 3.53
C ALA A 176 11.20 -12.99 2.87
N LEU A 177 10.43 -12.00 3.34
CA LEU A 177 10.50 -10.62 2.85
C LEU A 177 11.79 -9.92 3.29
N HIS A 178 12.25 -10.17 4.51
CA HIS A 178 13.55 -9.70 5.00
C HIS A 178 14.72 -10.27 4.19
N ALA A 179 14.71 -11.59 3.95
CA ALA A 179 15.69 -12.25 3.10
C ALA A 179 15.68 -11.70 1.68
N ARG A 180 14.48 -11.45 1.12
CA ARG A 180 14.33 -10.85 -0.21
C ARG A 180 14.87 -9.41 -0.25
N LEU A 181 14.60 -8.59 0.76
CA LEU A 181 15.14 -7.23 0.87
C LEU A 181 16.68 -7.24 0.94
N ARG A 182 17.27 -8.24 1.60
CA ARG A 182 18.71 -8.49 1.67
C ARG A 182 19.28 -8.97 0.32
N ASP A 183 18.72 -10.02 -0.25
CA ASP A 183 19.24 -10.65 -1.47
C ASP A 183 19.11 -9.74 -2.70
N GLU A 184 18.08 -8.88 -2.73
CA GLU A 184 17.90 -7.85 -3.76
C GLU A 184 18.68 -6.55 -3.45
N ASN A 185 19.50 -6.49 -2.40
CA ASN A 185 20.27 -5.32 -1.94
C ASN A 185 19.42 -4.04 -1.85
N ARG A 186 18.19 -4.15 -1.34
CA ARG A 186 17.22 -3.03 -1.28
C ARG A 186 17.44 -2.10 -0.11
N LEU A 187 18.18 -2.54 0.89
CA LEU A 187 18.46 -1.84 2.14
C LEU A 187 19.91 -2.09 2.54
N ASP A 188 20.52 -1.12 3.23
CA ASP A 188 21.83 -1.30 3.84
C ASP A 188 21.78 -2.32 5.00
N SER A 189 22.96 -2.77 5.42
CA SER A 189 23.11 -3.78 6.48
C SER A 189 22.55 -3.33 7.83
N LEU A 190 22.54 -2.02 8.11
CA LEU A 190 22.06 -1.48 9.38
C LEU A 190 20.52 -1.49 9.44
N ASN A 191 19.86 -1.06 8.36
CA ASN A 191 18.41 -1.10 8.21
C ASN A 191 17.88 -2.54 8.15
N LEU A 192 18.62 -3.46 7.53
CA LEU A 192 18.28 -4.89 7.58
C LEU A 192 18.36 -5.43 9.02
N ARG A 193 19.35 -5.02 9.81
CA ARG A 193 19.42 -5.41 11.22
C ARG A 193 18.26 -4.85 12.03
N TYR A 194 17.88 -3.59 11.83
CA TYR A 194 16.70 -3.01 12.49
C TYR A 194 15.42 -3.79 12.20
N LEU A 195 15.17 -4.14 10.93
CA LEU A 195 14.03 -4.97 10.56
C LEU A 195 14.08 -6.36 11.22
N HIS A 196 15.27 -6.95 11.35
CA HIS A 196 15.42 -8.22 12.04
C HIS A 196 15.06 -8.10 13.53
N VAL A 197 15.49 -7.03 14.20
CA VAL A 197 15.10 -6.75 15.59
C VAL A 197 13.59 -6.56 15.71
N GLU A 198 12.97 -5.81 14.79
CA GLU A 198 11.51 -5.61 14.79
C GLU A 198 10.74 -6.92 14.55
N ILE A 199 11.23 -7.79 13.65
CA ILE A 199 10.67 -9.13 13.44
C ILE A 199 10.75 -9.94 14.74
N CYS A 200 11.95 -10.09 15.31
CA CYS A 200 12.11 -10.85 16.56
C CYS A 200 11.25 -10.28 17.69
N ALA A 201 11.13 -8.95 17.80
CA ALA A 201 10.34 -8.28 18.82
C ALA A 201 8.84 -8.51 18.65
N ALA A 202 8.32 -8.43 17.42
CA ALA A 202 6.92 -8.72 17.12
C ALA A 202 6.52 -10.15 17.53
N PHE A 203 7.45 -11.10 17.41
CA PHE A 203 7.26 -12.50 17.80
C PHE A 203 7.74 -12.84 19.22
N ARG A 204 8.18 -11.85 20.00
CA ARG A 204 8.71 -12.00 21.37
C ARG A 204 9.87 -12.99 21.48
N ASP A 205 10.66 -13.08 20.42
CA ASP A 205 11.89 -13.87 20.38
C ASP A 205 13.05 -13.07 20.97
N TRP A 206 12.93 -12.82 22.28
CA TRP A 206 13.88 -12.00 23.03
C TRP A 206 15.31 -12.57 23.07
N PRO A 207 15.54 -13.91 23.17
CA PRO A 207 16.88 -14.47 23.08
C PRO A 207 17.58 -14.13 21.77
N ALA A 208 16.89 -14.22 20.63
CA ALA A 208 17.45 -13.87 19.33
C ALA A 208 17.92 -12.40 19.26
N ILE A 209 17.34 -11.52 20.08
CA ILE A 209 17.75 -10.13 20.19
C ILE A 209 18.90 -9.96 21.21
N ALA A 210 18.75 -10.47 22.43
CA ALA A 210 19.71 -10.26 23.52
C ALA A 210 21.05 -11.01 23.34
N GLU A 211 21.11 -11.98 22.43
CA GLU A 211 22.30 -12.77 22.12
C GLU A 211 22.92 -12.43 20.76
N MET A 212 22.37 -11.44 20.04
CA MET A 212 22.91 -11.09 18.72
C MET A 212 24.35 -10.55 18.84
N PRO A 213 25.27 -10.97 17.96
CA PRO A 213 26.67 -10.50 17.98
C PRO A 213 26.80 -8.97 17.87
N GLU A 214 25.90 -8.34 17.10
CA GLU A 214 25.94 -6.92 16.78
C GLU A 214 25.22 -6.02 17.79
N LEU A 215 24.81 -6.56 18.96
CA LEU A 215 24.01 -5.84 19.95
C LEU A 215 24.68 -4.53 20.41
N VAL A 216 25.99 -4.57 20.63
CA VAL A 216 26.79 -3.40 21.04
C VAL A 216 26.83 -2.36 19.93
N ASP A 217 27.05 -2.78 18.69
CA ASP A 217 27.09 -1.90 17.52
C ASP A 217 25.74 -1.23 17.26
N LEU A 218 24.66 -1.97 17.45
CA LEU A 218 23.31 -1.40 17.37
C LEU A 218 23.08 -0.40 18.49
N ALA A 219 23.53 -0.71 19.72
CA ALA A 219 23.34 0.16 20.88
C ALA A 219 24.05 1.52 20.75
N VAL A 220 25.11 1.64 19.96
CA VAL A 220 25.77 2.94 19.69
C VAL A 220 25.28 3.62 18.41
N SER A 221 24.47 2.94 17.60
CA SER A 221 23.95 3.45 16.32
C SER A 221 22.71 4.34 16.48
N ARG A 222 22.38 5.14 15.44
CA ARG A 222 21.12 5.91 15.37
C ARG A 222 19.95 4.96 15.09
N ARG A 223 19.21 4.59 16.14
CA ARG A 223 18.13 3.59 16.09
C ARG A 223 16.74 4.21 16.01
N PRO A 224 15.78 3.57 15.32
CA PRO A 224 14.36 3.84 15.49
C PRO A 224 13.89 3.57 16.93
N ALA A 225 12.87 4.32 17.38
CA ALA A 225 12.24 4.17 18.69
C ALA A 225 11.80 2.73 19.00
N ALA A 226 11.20 2.03 18.03
CA ALA A 226 10.75 0.66 18.17
C ALA A 226 11.90 -0.32 18.42
N VAL A 227 13.04 -0.12 17.75
CA VAL A 227 14.25 -0.91 17.94
C VAL A 227 14.83 -0.67 19.33
N THR A 228 14.93 0.58 19.79
CA THR A 228 15.40 0.90 21.14
C THR A 228 14.52 0.24 22.22
N ALA A 229 13.19 0.33 22.09
CA ALA A 229 12.26 -0.32 23.00
C ALA A 229 12.43 -1.86 23.00
N ALA A 230 12.57 -2.47 21.81
CA ALA A 230 12.77 -3.90 21.66
C ALA A 230 14.10 -4.40 22.26
N LEU A 231 15.20 -3.66 22.08
CA LEU A 231 16.50 -3.99 22.65
C LEU A 231 16.46 -3.96 24.19
N LEU A 232 15.84 -2.93 24.77
CA LEU A 232 15.66 -2.81 26.22
C LEU A 232 14.76 -3.92 26.78
N GLU A 233 13.66 -4.24 26.10
CA GLU A 233 12.75 -5.32 26.51
C GLU A 233 13.45 -6.68 26.47
N ALA A 234 14.25 -6.94 25.42
CA ALA A 234 15.01 -8.18 25.29
C ALA A 234 16.09 -8.32 26.36
N LEU A 235 16.82 -7.25 26.65
CA LEU A 235 17.81 -7.23 27.74
C LEU A 235 17.15 -7.51 29.09
N TYR A 236 15.97 -6.94 29.34
CA TYR A 236 15.22 -7.23 30.56
C TYR A 236 14.84 -8.71 30.64
N ALA A 237 14.11 -9.22 29.64
CA ALA A 237 13.55 -10.58 29.66
C ALA A 237 14.63 -11.67 29.72
N VAL A 238 15.78 -11.47 29.05
CA VAL A 238 16.82 -12.53 28.94
C VAL A 238 17.88 -12.43 30.03
N ARG A 239 18.22 -11.22 30.49
CA ARG A 239 19.34 -11.02 31.43
C ARG A 239 18.87 -10.60 32.82
N VAL A 240 17.92 -9.68 32.92
CA VAL A 240 17.56 -9.04 34.19
C VAL A 240 16.44 -9.77 34.92
N GLU A 241 15.41 -10.25 34.23
CA GLU A 241 14.32 -11.04 34.84
C GLU A 241 14.84 -12.33 35.51
N PRO A 242 15.75 -13.13 34.87
CA PRO A 242 16.36 -14.27 35.56
C PRO A 242 17.24 -13.87 36.76
N ALA A 243 17.97 -12.77 36.65
CA ALA A 243 18.83 -12.26 37.74
C ALA A 243 18.03 -11.70 38.92
N GLU A 244 16.84 -11.12 38.66
CA GLU A 244 15.88 -10.71 39.68
C GLU A 244 15.38 -11.93 40.46
N ALA A 245 15.11 -13.04 39.78
CA ALA A 245 14.68 -14.29 40.40
C ALA A 245 15.79 -15.01 41.20
N SER A 246 17.05 -14.88 40.79
CA SER A 246 18.21 -15.47 41.49
C SER A 246 18.84 -14.57 42.55
N GLY A 247 18.45 -13.29 42.63
CA GLY A 247 19.00 -12.31 43.57
C GLY A 247 20.34 -11.69 43.16
N GLU A 248 20.74 -11.82 41.88
CA GLU A 248 22.03 -11.35 41.34
C GLU A 248 21.91 -10.05 40.51
N ILE A 249 20.80 -9.33 40.68
CA ILE A 249 20.43 -8.19 39.84
C ILE A 249 21.50 -7.09 39.77
N GLU A 250 22.16 -6.76 40.88
CA GLU A 250 23.18 -5.69 40.94
C GLU A 250 24.39 -6.01 40.03
N ALA A 251 24.88 -7.25 40.08
CA ALA A 251 26.00 -7.69 39.25
C ALA A 251 25.64 -7.65 37.76
N THR A 252 24.42 -8.04 37.41
CA THR A 252 23.91 -7.97 36.03
C THR A 252 23.79 -6.53 35.54
N LEU A 253 23.25 -5.61 36.35
CA LEU A 253 23.13 -4.20 35.98
C LEU A 253 24.48 -3.53 35.76
N VAL A 254 25.49 -3.84 36.60
CA VAL A 254 26.87 -3.35 36.42
C VAL A 254 27.44 -3.82 35.08
N SER A 255 27.22 -5.08 34.71
CA SER A 255 27.68 -5.61 33.42
C SER A 255 26.98 -4.97 32.21
N LEU A 256 25.73 -4.53 32.35
CA LEU A 256 24.94 -3.92 31.28
C LEU A 256 25.09 -2.40 31.20
N ALA A 257 25.66 -1.75 32.22
CA ALA A 257 25.74 -0.29 32.33
C ALA A 257 26.29 0.44 31.08
N PRO A 258 27.35 -0.05 30.39
CA PRO A 258 27.83 0.60 29.16
C PRO A 258 26.78 0.60 28.03
N LEU A 259 26.09 -0.52 27.84
CA LEU A 259 25.02 -0.67 26.85
C LEU A 259 23.79 0.17 27.20
N LEU A 260 23.40 0.17 28.48
CA LEU A 260 22.24 0.90 28.96
C LEU A 260 22.40 2.41 28.84
N ARG A 261 23.62 2.94 29.00
CA ARG A 261 23.90 4.37 28.81
C ARG A 261 23.47 4.87 27.42
N ASP A 262 23.84 4.13 26.39
CA ASP A 262 23.54 4.52 25.01
C ASP A 262 22.10 4.16 24.60
N LEU A 263 21.50 3.13 25.19
CA LEU A 263 20.10 2.75 24.99
C LEU A 263 19.11 3.67 25.71
N LEU A 264 19.51 4.26 26.84
CA LEU A 264 18.65 5.10 27.67
C LEU A 264 18.82 6.61 27.44
N ALA A 265 19.55 7.01 26.39
CA ALA A 265 19.74 8.41 26.03
C ALA A 265 18.41 9.07 25.63
N ASP A 266 18.17 10.30 26.13
CA ASP A 266 16.92 11.03 25.90
C ASP A 266 16.78 11.60 24.47
N PRO A 267 15.55 11.66 23.91
CA PRO A 267 14.29 11.26 24.54
C PRO A 267 13.98 9.76 24.40
N LEU A 268 13.54 9.13 25.49
CA LEU A 268 13.10 7.73 25.49
C LEU A 268 11.76 7.54 24.74
N PRO A 269 11.62 6.44 23.96
CA PRO A 269 10.35 6.08 23.34
C PRO A 269 9.37 5.51 24.38
N SER A 270 8.12 5.25 23.97
CA SER A 270 7.19 4.47 24.78
C SER A 270 7.78 3.08 25.04
N LEU A 271 7.99 2.74 26.31
CA LEU A 271 8.62 1.48 26.72
C LEU A 271 7.59 0.43 27.10
N GLY A 272 7.92 -0.84 26.80
CA GLY A 272 7.20 -1.98 27.35
C GLY A 272 7.46 -2.17 28.85
N PRO A 273 6.76 -3.09 29.52
CA PRO A 273 6.84 -3.28 30.96
C PRO A 273 8.25 -3.65 31.45
N GLY A 274 8.94 -4.53 30.74
CA GLY A 274 10.29 -4.95 31.07
C GLY A 274 11.32 -3.84 30.84
N ALA A 275 11.24 -3.18 29.68
CA ALA A 275 12.10 -2.05 29.35
C ALA A 275 11.92 -0.88 30.35
N ALA A 276 10.69 -0.60 30.78
CA ALA A 276 10.41 0.43 31.77
C ALA A 276 11.00 0.08 33.16
N ARG A 277 10.88 -1.18 33.58
CA ARG A 277 11.52 -1.70 34.81
C ARG A 277 13.05 -1.61 34.72
N LEU A 278 13.64 -1.99 33.60
CA LEU A 278 15.08 -1.90 33.37
C LEU A 278 15.59 -0.45 33.44
N ALA A 279 14.88 0.48 32.82
CA ALA A 279 15.20 1.91 32.89
C ALA A 279 15.10 2.45 34.34
N ASP A 280 14.13 1.99 35.11
CA ASP A 280 13.96 2.34 36.52
C ASP A 280 15.10 1.79 37.40
N PHE A 281 15.50 0.53 37.19
CA PHE A 281 16.68 -0.05 37.84
C PHE A 281 17.97 0.71 37.49
N ALA A 282 18.17 1.06 36.22
CA ALA A 282 19.33 1.81 35.77
C ALA A 282 19.40 3.21 36.41
N ARG A 283 18.26 3.92 36.51
CA ARG A 283 18.18 5.24 37.17
C ARG A 283 18.46 5.17 38.67
N ARG A 284 18.05 4.10 39.36
CA ARG A 284 18.35 3.91 40.80
C ARG A 284 19.79 3.51 41.07
N ALA A 285 20.45 2.89 40.09
CA ALA A 285 21.85 2.51 40.16
C ALA A 285 22.81 3.68 39.87
N GLU A 286 22.32 4.81 39.35
CA GLU A 286 23.11 6.04 39.29
C GLU A 286 23.35 6.59 40.71
N PRO A 287 24.59 6.83 41.14
CA PRO A 287 24.86 7.35 42.47
C PRO A 287 24.23 8.75 42.61
N ALA A 288 23.51 8.96 43.72
CA ALA A 288 22.97 10.25 44.11
C ALA A 288 24.10 11.28 44.31
N ASN A 289 24.52 11.94 43.23
CA ASN A 289 25.28 13.18 43.28
C ASN A 289 24.35 14.34 42.90
N GLY A 290 23.43 14.62 43.82
CA GLY A 290 23.03 16.00 44.09
C GLY A 290 24.11 16.63 44.97
N GLY A 291 25.15 17.19 44.37
CA GLY A 291 26.16 18.01 45.05
C GLY A 291 25.92 19.48 44.76
N ALA A 292 25.59 20.24 45.81
CA ALA A 292 25.34 21.67 45.79
C ALA A 292 26.42 22.47 45.03
N ALA A 293 25.98 23.51 44.32
CA ALA A 293 26.86 24.50 43.72
C ALA A 293 27.68 25.24 44.82
N PRO A 294 29.02 25.24 44.75
CA PRO A 294 29.83 26.20 45.49
C PRO A 294 30.09 27.43 44.62
N GLU A 295 30.00 28.61 45.24
CA GLU A 295 30.36 29.90 44.63
C GLU A 295 31.79 29.91 44.07
N PRO A 296 32.07 30.68 42.99
CA PRO A 296 33.41 30.76 42.42
C PRO A 296 34.28 31.75 43.20
N SER A 297 35.22 31.23 43.99
CA SER A 297 36.40 31.97 44.45
C SER A 297 37.49 31.96 43.38
N ALA A 298 38.12 33.13 43.23
CA ALA A 298 39.01 33.53 42.17
C ALA A 298 40.34 32.75 42.08
N ALA A 299 40.90 32.84 40.87
CA ALA A 299 42.31 32.63 40.48
C ALA A 299 42.76 31.18 40.19
N ALA A 300 42.49 30.74 38.97
CA ALA A 300 43.52 30.26 38.05
C ALA A 300 42.98 30.42 36.62
N ALA A 301 43.61 31.32 35.86
CA ALA A 301 43.28 31.58 34.47
C ALA A 301 43.80 30.45 33.60
N GLU A 302 42.87 29.69 33.00
CA GLU A 302 43.10 29.02 31.72
C GLU A 302 41.86 29.26 30.84
N VAL A 303 42.17 29.62 29.60
CA VAL A 303 41.30 30.25 28.61
C VAL A 303 40.05 29.41 28.33
N ARG A 304 38.88 29.95 28.67
CA ARG A 304 37.61 29.52 28.08
C ARG A 304 37.47 30.22 26.73
N PRO A 305 37.24 29.52 25.61
CA PRO A 305 36.61 30.16 24.47
C PRO A 305 35.14 30.41 24.82
N GLU A 306 34.71 31.65 24.65
CA GLU A 306 33.30 32.04 24.63
C GLU A 306 32.55 31.18 23.60
N VAL A 307 31.38 30.68 23.98
CA VAL A 307 30.42 30.08 23.03
C VAL A 307 29.90 31.23 22.16
N ALA A 308 30.47 31.38 20.97
CA ALA A 308 29.91 32.24 19.94
C ALA A 308 28.54 31.68 19.52
N ALA A 309 27.55 32.56 19.32
CA ALA A 309 26.32 32.22 18.63
C ALA A 309 26.67 31.51 17.31
N GLY A 310 26.14 30.30 17.10
CA GLY A 310 26.32 29.56 15.85
C GLY A 310 25.88 30.41 14.66
N SER A 311 26.58 30.29 13.53
CA SER A 311 26.17 31.01 12.32
C SER A 311 24.81 30.50 11.84
N LEU A 312 24.05 31.32 11.09
CA LEU A 312 22.78 30.88 10.47
C LEU A 312 22.97 29.59 9.63
N ALA A 313 24.16 29.40 9.05
CA ALA A 313 24.53 28.20 8.31
C ALA A 313 24.66 26.96 9.20
N ASP A 314 25.18 27.10 10.43
CA ASP A 314 25.26 26.00 11.40
C ASP A 314 23.85 25.60 11.88
N ASP A 315 22.97 26.58 12.09
CA ASP A 315 21.56 26.35 12.43
C ASP A 315 20.81 25.64 11.29
N ALA A 316 21.00 26.09 10.03
CA ALA A 316 20.39 25.45 8.87
C ALA A 316 20.86 24.00 8.72
N LEU A 317 22.15 23.75 8.92
CA LEU A 317 22.70 22.40 8.90
C LEU A 317 22.13 21.51 10.02
N ALA A 318 22.05 22.03 11.25
CA ALA A 318 21.47 21.30 12.38
C ALA A 318 20.01 20.91 12.11
N ASN A 319 19.23 21.82 11.53
CA ASN A 319 17.84 21.54 11.17
C ASN A 319 17.71 20.54 10.01
N LEU A 320 18.59 20.57 9.00
CA LEU A 320 18.61 19.54 7.94
C LEU A 320 18.91 18.15 8.50
N ILE A 321 19.88 18.05 9.42
CA ILE A 321 20.19 16.79 10.10
C ILE A 321 19.01 16.34 10.97
N ALA A 322 18.34 17.26 11.67
CA ALA A 322 17.16 16.96 12.47
C ALA A 322 16.00 16.46 11.59
N ALA A 323 15.74 17.09 10.43
CA ALA A 323 14.74 16.66 9.46
C ALA A 323 15.05 15.32 8.79
N ALA A 324 16.34 14.96 8.67
CA ALA A 324 16.75 13.64 8.20
C ALA A 324 16.51 12.55 9.24
N ARG A 325 16.68 12.87 10.53
CA ARG A 325 16.45 11.94 11.66
C ARG A 325 14.98 11.80 12.00
N SER A 326 14.27 12.91 12.04
CA SER A 326 12.85 13.01 12.38
C SER A 326 12.01 12.85 11.12
N ARG A 327 10.98 12.01 11.22
CA ARG A 327 9.95 11.91 10.19
C ARG A 327 8.78 12.85 10.43
N SER A 328 8.92 13.90 11.26
CA SER A 328 7.83 14.85 11.53
C SER A 328 7.75 16.01 10.54
N LEU A 329 6.55 16.56 10.35
CA LEU A 329 6.33 17.79 9.58
C LEU A 329 7.01 18.99 10.23
N ASP A 330 7.09 19.01 11.56
CA ASP A 330 7.73 20.10 12.31
C ASP A 330 9.23 20.18 12.04
N SER A 331 9.93 19.05 12.00
CA SER A 331 11.36 19.02 11.69
C SER A 331 11.62 19.37 10.23
N LEU A 332 10.81 18.87 9.29
CA LEU A 332 10.90 19.27 7.87
C LEU A 332 10.70 20.78 7.71
N ARG A 333 9.72 21.36 8.43
CA ARG A 333 9.44 22.80 8.40
C ARG A 333 10.59 23.62 8.94
N ALA A 334 11.15 23.23 10.08
CA ALA A 334 12.29 23.92 10.67
C ALA A 334 13.50 23.91 9.72
N ALA A 335 13.75 22.80 9.02
CA ALA A 335 14.80 22.69 8.02
C ALA A 335 14.59 23.60 6.80
N VAL A 336 13.40 23.55 6.19
CA VAL A 336 13.09 24.42 5.04
C VAL A 336 13.21 25.89 5.44
N GLN A 337 12.63 26.28 6.57
CA GLN A 337 12.70 27.66 7.05
C GLN A 337 14.12 28.11 7.40
N ALA A 338 14.95 27.24 7.97
CA ALA A 338 16.32 27.59 8.32
C ALA A 338 17.19 27.79 7.07
N VAL A 339 17.03 26.96 6.03
CA VAL A 339 17.74 27.13 4.76
C VAL A 339 17.23 28.34 3.97
N ASP A 340 15.91 28.59 3.97
CA ASP A 340 15.33 29.75 3.27
C ASP A 340 15.71 31.11 3.91
N ARG A 341 16.15 31.11 5.19
CA ARG A 341 16.68 32.31 5.87
C ARG A 341 18.12 32.65 5.49
N LEU A 342 18.86 31.74 4.86
CA LEU A 342 20.24 31.98 4.45
C LEU A 342 20.28 32.96 3.27
N ASP A 343 21.33 33.78 3.22
CA ASP A 343 21.64 34.51 2.01
C ASP A 343 22.19 33.58 0.91
N ALA A 344 22.34 34.10 -0.32
CA ALA A 344 22.76 33.29 -1.45
C ALA A 344 24.17 32.70 -1.27
N ALA A 345 25.08 33.43 -0.62
CA ALA A 345 26.47 33.02 -0.45
C ALA A 345 26.60 31.92 0.61
N ASP A 346 25.90 32.04 1.74
CA ASP A 346 25.87 31.06 2.80
C ASP A 346 25.11 29.79 2.39
N ARG A 347 24.04 29.94 1.60
CA ARG A 347 23.35 28.80 1.01
C ARG A 347 24.22 28.03 0.02
N GLU A 348 24.96 28.72 -0.85
CA GLU A 348 25.89 28.09 -1.78
C GLU A 348 27.03 27.39 -1.02
N ARG A 349 27.54 28.01 0.05
CA ARG A 349 28.57 27.40 0.91
C ARG A 349 28.05 26.13 1.61
N LEU A 350 26.85 26.16 2.19
CA LEU A 350 26.21 24.99 2.81
C LEU A 350 26.00 23.86 1.79
N LEU A 351 25.48 24.18 0.60
CA LEU A 351 25.15 23.20 -0.45
C LEU A 351 26.34 22.84 -1.35
N SER A 352 27.55 23.36 -1.07
CA SER A 352 28.78 22.99 -1.76
C SER A 352 29.16 21.52 -1.49
N ALA A 353 28.89 21.05 -0.28
CA ALA A 353 29.10 19.66 0.12
C ALA A 353 28.03 18.74 -0.47
N ALA A 354 28.45 17.64 -1.12
CA ALA A 354 27.55 16.70 -1.78
C ALA A 354 26.49 16.12 -0.83
N TRP A 355 26.89 15.70 0.36
CA TRP A 355 25.97 15.15 1.37
C TRP A 355 24.94 16.17 1.87
N ALA A 356 25.31 17.45 2.01
CA ALA A 356 24.39 18.51 2.45
C ALA A 356 23.38 18.84 1.33
N ARG A 357 23.82 18.77 0.08
CA ARG A 357 22.95 18.89 -1.10
C ARG A 357 21.95 17.75 -1.19
N GLU A 358 22.39 16.51 -0.99
CA GLU A 358 21.51 15.33 -0.94
C GLU A 358 20.46 15.46 0.18
N LEU A 359 20.88 15.85 1.39
CA LEU A 359 19.95 16.10 2.50
C LEU A 359 18.94 17.21 2.20
N TRP A 360 19.37 18.27 1.53
CA TRP A 360 18.49 19.35 1.12
C TRP A 360 17.49 18.92 0.03
N GLU A 361 17.94 18.16 -0.97
CA GLU A 361 17.08 17.63 -2.04
C GLU A 361 16.04 16.65 -1.49
N GLU A 362 16.44 15.72 -0.61
CA GLU A 362 15.55 14.81 0.11
C GLU A 362 14.51 15.59 0.95
N THR A 363 14.96 16.61 1.70
CA THR A 363 14.09 17.48 2.51
C THR A 363 13.08 18.21 1.64
N CYS A 364 13.52 18.80 0.51
CA CYS A 364 12.64 19.47 -0.44
C CYS A 364 11.62 18.51 -1.06
N TRP A 365 12.05 17.29 -1.40
CA TRP A 365 11.15 16.28 -1.96
C TRP A 365 10.09 15.86 -0.95
N ARG A 366 10.49 15.55 0.30
CA ARG A 366 9.57 15.19 1.40
C ARG A 366 8.64 16.32 1.80
N ALA A 367 9.13 17.56 1.79
CA ALA A 367 8.35 18.76 2.07
C ALA A 367 7.45 19.20 0.89
N GLY A 368 7.46 18.46 -0.21
CA GLY A 368 6.70 18.78 -1.41
C GLY A 368 7.04 20.12 -2.05
N ARG A 369 8.31 20.54 -1.89
CA ARG A 369 8.87 21.82 -2.36
C ARG A 369 8.15 23.06 -1.83
N VAL A 370 7.50 22.93 -0.69
CA VAL A 370 6.89 24.03 0.07
C VAL A 370 7.42 24.03 1.50
N VAL A 371 7.15 25.08 2.26
CA VAL A 371 7.26 25.04 3.71
C VAL A 371 6.12 24.15 4.24
N PRO A 372 6.39 23.00 4.89
CA PRO A 372 5.35 22.11 5.40
C PRO A 372 4.36 22.84 6.32
N PRO A 373 3.05 22.58 6.19
CA PRO A 373 2.03 23.24 7.00
C PRO A 373 2.01 22.73 8.45
N ARG A 374 1.43 23.52 9.36
CA ARG A 374 1.22 23.17 10.79
C ARG A 374 -0.16 22.57 11.07
N ASN A 375 -1.11 22.82 10.18
CA ASN A 375 -2.52 22.50 10.34
C ASN A 375 -3.19 22.37 8.97
N TRP A 376 -4.45 21.94 8.96
CA TRP A 376 -5.22 21.79 7.74
C TRP A 376 -5.44 23.11 7.00
N ILE A 377 -5.64 24.23 7.71
CA ILE A 377 -5.87 25.55 7.08
C ILE A 377 -4.63 25.98 6.27
N GLU A 378 -3.44 25.93 6.88
CA GLU A 378 -2.19 26.20 6.17
C GLU A 378 -1.96 25.24 5.00
N TRP A 379 -2.39 23.97 5.12
CA TRP A 379 -2.30 23.02 4.01
C TRP A 379 -3.25 23.41 2.85
N LEU A 380 -4.47 23.87 3.15
CA LEU A 380 -5.43 24.36 2.16
C LEU A 380 -4.90 25.60 1.43
N ASP A 381 -4.28 26.53 2.15
CA ASP A 381 -3.65 27.73 1.57
C ASP A 381 -2.52 27.42 0.58
N LEU A 382 -1.89 26.25 0.69
CA LEU A 382 -0.82 25.80 -0.20
C LEU A 382 -1.37 25.17 -1.50
N LEU A 383 -2.61 24.69 -1.52
CA LEU A 383 -3.17 23.93 -2.63
C LEU A 383 -3.14 24.65 -3.99
N PRO A 384 -3.35 25.97 -4.09
CA PRO A 384 -3.28 26.68 -5.37
C PRO A 384 -1.87 26.81 -5.96
N ARG A 385 -0.80 26.49 -5.21
CA ARG A 385 0.58 26.72 -5.67
C ARG A 385 1.01 25.64 -6.68
N ASP A 386 1.44 26.06 -7.86
CA ASP A 386 1.87 25.16 -8.94
C ASP A 386 2.97 24.17 -8.51
N GLY A 387 3.89 24.62 -7.64
CA GLY A 387 5.03 23.84 -7.16
C GLY A 387 4.75 22.87 -6.01
N PHE A 388 3.51 22.76 -5.50
CA PHE A 388 3.18 21.87 -4.39
C PHE A 388 3.06 20.40 -4.85
N VAL A 389 4.22 19.77 -5.05
CA VAL A 389 4.35 18.38 -5.50
C VAL A 389 4.29 17.47 -4.27
N GLY A 390 3.27 16.61 -4.12
CA GLY A 390 3.13 15.74 -2.95
C GLY A 390 2.17 16.26 -1.88
N SER A 391 1.19 17.09 -2.26
CA SER A 391 0.14 17.59 -1.35
C SER A 391 -0.57 16.49 -0.59
N LEU A 392 -0.88 15.36 -1.24
CA LEU A 392 -1.53 14.20 -0.62
C LEU A 392 -0.64 13.50 0.41
N ASP A 393 0.67 13.42 0.18
CA ASP A 393 1.58 12.78 1.14
C ASP A 393 1.77 13.64 2.39
N LEU A 394 1.86 14.97 2.23
CA LEU A 394 1.81 15.88 3.37
C LEU A 394 0.47 15.83 4.11
N ALA A 395 -0.66 15.66 3.40
CA ALA A 395 -1.97 15.50 4.04
C ALA A 395 -2.03 14.22 4.87
N ARG A 396 -1.51 13.09 4.37
CA ARG A 396 -1.45 11.82 5.11
C ARG A 396 -0.58 11.91 6.35
N GLN A 397 0.57 12.56 6.21
CA GLN A 397 1.48 12.77 7.33
C GLN A 397 0.86 13.72 8.37
N GLY A 398 0.23 14.80 7.91
CA GLY A 398 -0.51 15.73 8.75
C GLY A 398 -1.66 15.05 9.51
N ALA A 399 -2.44 14.20 8.84
CA ALA A 399 -3.49 13.41 9.49
C ALA A 399 -2.98 12.49 10.61
N ALA A 400 -1.72 12.02 10.54
CA ALA A 400 -1.11 11.21 11.57
C ALA A 400 -0.54 12.03 12.74
N GLU A 401 -0.10 13.28 12.48
CA GLU A 401 0.57 14.13 13.46
C GLU A 401 -0.36 15.15 14.13
N TRP A 402 -1.36 15.66 13.42
CA TRP A 402 -2.26 16.71 13.87
C TRP A 402 -3.42 16.10 14.67
N GLN A 403 -3.48 16.36 15.97
CA GLN A 403 -4.57 15.86 16.81
C GLN A 403 -5.85 16.66 16.60
N VAL A 404 -7.00 15.99 16.45
CA VAL A 404 -8.31 16.62 16.21
C VAL A 404 -8.64 17.66 17.28
N ASP A 405 -8.53 17.29 18.55
CA ASP A 405 -8.82 18.18 19.68
C ASP A 405 -7.95 19.44 19.70
N ARG A 406 -6.68 19.35 19.29
CA ARG A 406 -5.78 20.52 19.24
C ARG A 406 -6.06 21.45 18.05
N GLN A 407 -6.63 20.92 16.98
CA GLN A 407 -6.82 21.63 15.72
C GLN A 407 -8.22 22.26 15.63
N VAL A 408 -9.23 21.54 16.12
CA VAL A 408 -10.65 21.89 15.99
C VAL A 408 -11.44 21.62 17.28
N GLY A 409 -10.79 21.54 18.44
CA GLY A 409 -11.46 21.27 19.72
C GLY A 409 -12.46 22.34 20.17
N ASP A 410 -12.38 23.55 19.60
CA ASP A 410 -13.32 24.64 19.85
C ASP A 410 -14.19 24.97 18.61
N PRO A 411 -15.40 25.54 18.82
CA PRO A 411 -16.34 25.83 17.72
C PRO A 411 -15.81 26.82 16.68
N ALA A 412 -14.97 27.78 17.07
CA ALA A 412 -14.47 28.79 16.14
C ALA A 412 -13.43 28.18 15.19
N SER A 413 -12.52 27.35 15.72
CA SER A 413 -11.54 26.63 14.90
C SER A 413 -12.20 25.60 13.97
N ALA A 414 -13.24 24.89 14.46
CA ALA A 414 -14.02 23.97 13.63
C ALA A 414 -14.75 24.69 12.47
N ALA A 415 -15.38 25.84 12.76
CA ALA A 415 -16.03 26.66 11.74
C ALA A 415 -15.01 27.25 10.75
N ALA A 416 -13.87 27.75 11.22
CA ALA A 416 -12.82 28.29 10.36
C ALA A 416 -12.27 27.24 9.38
N LEU A 417 -12.07 26.00 9.83
CA LEU A 417 -11.65 24.92 8.94
C LEU A 417 -12.77 24.53 7.95
N ALA A 418 -14.03 24.51 8.38
CA ALA A 418 -15.17 24.25 7.50
C ALA A 418 -15.28 25.31 6.38
N ASP A 419 -15.16 26.59 6.75
CA ASP A 419 -15.17 27.70 5.80
C ASP A 419 -13.97 27.63 4.84
N ALA A 420 -12.77 27.35 5.35
CA ALA A 420 -11.57 27.20 4.54
C ALA A 420 -11.69 26.05 3.51
N LEU A 421 -12.31 24.93 3.89
CA LEU A 421 -12.57 23.81 2.99
C LEU A 421 -13.51 24.19 1.83
N LEU A 422 -14.58 24.92 2.14
CA LEU A 422 -15.56 25.35 1.13
C LEU A 422 -15.04 26.51 0.26
N ALA A 423 -14.07 27.30 0.76
CA ALA A 423 -13.48 28.42 0.05
C ALA A 423 -12.35 28.03 -0.92
N VAL A 424 -11.99 26.75 -1.02
CA VAL A 424 -10.91 26.31 -1.92
C VAL A 424 -11.26 26.63 -3.39
N PRO A 425 -10.39 27.35 -4.13
CA PRO A 425 -10.66 27.71 -5.52
C PRO A 425 -10.81 26.48 -6.45
N GLU A 426 -11.62 26.65 -7.50
CA GLU A 426 -11.72 25.68 -8.58
C GLU A 426 -10.37 25.45 -9.31
N GLY A 427 -10.28 24.34 -10.06
CA GLY A 427 -9.08 23.93 -10.77
C GLY A 427 -8.19 23.01 -9.93
N ILE A 428 -6.86 23.15 -10.07
CA ILE A 428 -5.89 22.20 -9.47
C ILE A 428 -6.00 22.10 -7.94
N ALA A 429 -6.38 23.19 -7.26
CA ALA A 429 -6.55 23.20 -5.82
C ALA A 429 -7.73 22.31 -5.39
N SER A 430 -8.88 22.43 -6.07
CA SER A 430 -10.04 21.58 -5.84
C SER A 430 -9.77 20.10 -6.14
N GLU A 431 -8.99 19.78 -7.18
CA GLU A 431 -8.59 18.39 -7.49
C GLU A 431 -7.71 17.78 -6.38
N ARG A 432 -6.73 18.55 -5.89
CA ARG A 432 -5.85 18.15 -4.78
C ARG A 432 -6.64 17.98 -3.47
N LEU A 433 -7.61 18.86 -3.20
CA LEU A 433 -8.50 18.71 -2.06
C LEU A 433 -9.33 17.43 -2.19
N ALA A 434 -9.92 17.17 -3.36
CA ALA A 434 -10.73 15.99 -3.60
C ALA A 434 -9.95 14.69 -3.37
N GLU A 435 -8.65 14.66 -3.70
CA GLU A 435 -7.76 13.53 -3.39
C GLU A 435 -7.50 13.33 -1.90
N ALA A 436 -7.46 14.42 -1.13
CA ALA A 436 -7.19 14.40 0.30
C ALA A 436 -8.47 14.23 1.17
N LEU A 437 -9.67 14.40 0.62
CA LEU A 437 -10.92 14.28 1.37
C LEU A 437 -11.03 12.97 2.18
N PRO A 438 -10.72 11.78 1.63
CA PRO A 438 -10.74 10.54 2.42
C PRO A 438 -9.75 10.56 3.60
N VAL A 439 -8.62 11.25 3.44
CA VAL A 439 -7.61 11.41 4.50
C VAL A 439 -8.12 12.34 5.60
N ILE A 440 -8.76 13.46 5.24
CA ILE A 440 -9.37 14.40 6.19
C ILE A 440 -10.50 13.70 6.98
N ILE A 441 -11.33 12.91 6.31
CA ILE A 441 -12.41 12.17 6.98
C ILE A 441 -11.82 11.07 7.88
N GLY A 442 -10.77 10.38 7.43
CA GLY A 442 -10.04 9.42 8.26
C GLY A 442 -9.45 10.07 9.53
N TRP A 443 -8.91 11.27 9.39
CA TRP A 443 -8.43 12.08 10.51
C TRP A 443 -9.56 12.45 11.49
N LEU A 444 -10.70 12.94 10.99
CA LEU A 444 -11.88 13.24 11.82
C LEU A 444 -12.40 12.01 12.56
N ARG A 445 -12.40 10.84 11.91
CA ARG A 445 -12.78 9.56 12.54
C ARG A 445 -11.79 9.07 13.59
N GLY A 446 -10.55 9.53 13.54
CA GLY A 446 -9.53 9.23 14.54
C GLY A 446 -9.76 9.94 15.88
N ASP A 447 -10.72 10.85 15.94
CA ASP A 447 -11.16 11.49 17.17
C ASP A 447 -11.79 10.46 18.14
N PRO A 448 -11.28 10.31 19.37
CA PRO A 448 -11.85 9.42 20.37
C PRO A 448 -13.32 9.69 20.73
N GLU A 449 -13.80 10.92 20.49
CA GLU A 449 -15.19 11.32 20.73
C GLU A 449 -15.97 11.44 19.41
N PHE A 450 -15.49 10.85 18.32
CA PHE A 450 -16.20 10.85 17.05
C PHE A 450 -17.55 10.10 17.16
N PRO A 451 -18.65 10.68 16.64
CA PRO A 451 -18.78 12.05 16.15
C PRO A 451 -19.01 13.05 17.30
N ARG A 452 -18.28 14.17 17.29
CA ARG A 452 -18.50 15.28 18.22
C ARG A 452 -19.56 16.23 17.66
N PRO A 453 -20.66 16.53 18.38
CA PRO A 453 -21.69 17.45 17.89
C PRO A 453 -21.14 18.86 17.54
N LEU A 454 -20.11 19.32 18.26
CA LEU A 454 -19.47 20.62 18.02
C LEU A 454 -18.76 20.70 16.65
N LEU A 455 -18.35 19.57 16.08
CA LEU A 455 -17.68 19.47 14.79
C LEU A 455 -18.65 19.32 13.62
N ARG A 456 -19.97 19.37 13.87
CA ARG A 456 -20.99 19.22 12.83
C ARG A 456 -20.79 20.14 11.61
N PRO A 457 -20.45 21.45 11.74
CA PRO A 457 -20.19 22.29 10.56
C PRO A 457 -19.10 21.74 9.65
N LEU A 458 -18.07 21.13 10.24
CA LEU A 458 -16.95 20.51 9.52
C LEU A 458 -17.38 19.20 8.84
N TYR A 459 -18.23 18.41 9.50
CA TYR A 459 -18.83 17.22 8.89
C TYR A 459 -19.73 17.59 7.71
N ASP A 460 -20.54 18.64 7.84
CA ASP A 460 -21.41 19.13 6.78
C ASP A 460 -20.61 19.70 5.59
N ALA A 461 -19.53 20.46 5.85
CA ALA A 461 -18.64 20.97 4.79
C ALA A 461 -17.95 19.84 4.02
N THR A 462 -17.38 18.85 4.73
CA THR A 462 -16.72 17.70 4.08
C THR A 462 -17.71 16.82 3.31
N TRP A 463 -18.94 16.65 3.82
CA TRP A 463 -20.01 15.96 3.09
C TRP A 463 -20.37 16.69 1.80
N THR A 464 -20.56 18.01 1.88
CA THR A 464 -20.87 18.85 0.72
C THR A 464 -19.82 18.70 -0.37
N LEU A 465 -18.53 18.74 -0.01
CA LEU A 465 -17.42 18.55 -0.95
C LEU A 465 -17.39 17.15 -1.58
N LEU A 466 -17.72 16.10 -0.82
CA LEU A 466 -17.85 14.75 -1.36
C LEU A 466 -18.98 14.65 -2.38
N VAL A 467 -20.14 15.23 -2.07
CA VAL A 467 -21.32 15.21 -2.96
C VAL A 467 -21.02 15.95 -4.26
N LEU A 468 -20.42 17.14 -4.18
CA LEU A 468 -20.07 17.95 -5.34
C LEU A 468 -18.91 17.36 -6.17
N GLY A 469 -18.01 16.60 -5.53
CA GLY A 469 -16.85 16.03 -6.21
C GLY A 469 -17.24 15.01 -7.30
N VAL A 470 -16.46 14.94 -8.38
CA VAL A 470 -16.68 13.97 -9.48
C VAL A 470 -16.10 12.59 -9.15
N ARG A 471 -15.19 12.49 -8.16
CA ARG A 471 -14.52 11.25 -7.78
C ARG A 471 -15.47 10.33 -7.01
N ARG A 472 -15.55 9.07 -7.44
CA ARG A 472 -16.38 8.00 -6.84
C ARG A 472 -15.59 6.69 -6.70
N GLY A 473 -14.38 6.78 -6.17
CA GLY A 473 -13.56 5.61 -5.87
C GLY A 473 -14.01 4.90 -4.58
N GLN A 474 -13.41 3.74 -4.30
CA GLN A 474 -13.73 2.96 -3.10
C GLN A 474 -13.43 3.74 -1.82
N ALA A 475 -12.31 4.48 -1.78
CA ALA A 475 -11.91 5.27 -0.63
C ALA A 475 -12.91 6.40 -0.34
N GLU A 476 -13.43 7.05 -1.38
CA GLU A 476 -14.45 8.09 -1.27
C GLU A 476 -15.80 7.52 -0.80
N LEU A 477 -16.20 6.34 -1.29
CA LEU A 477 -17.41 5.64 -0.83
C LEU A 477 -17.28 5.22 0.64
N GLU A 478 -16.15 4.67 1.06
CA GLU A 478 -15.93 4.27 2.46
C GLU A 478 -15.86 5.47 3.40
N ALA A 479 -15.19 6.55 2.99
CA ALA A 479 -15.13 7.79 3.75
C ALA A 479 -16.51 8.43 3.89
N SER A 480 -17.29 8.52 2.80
CA SER A 480 -18.65 9.08 2.82
C SER A 480 -19.60 8.25 3.69
N ALA A 481 -19.54 6.92 3.64
CA ALA A 481 -20.39 6.07 4.49
C ALA A 481 -20.13 6.29 5.98
N ALA A 482 -18.85 6.44 6.37
CA ALA A 482 -18.51 6.72 7.75
C ALA A 482 -18.90 8.14 8.19
N LEU A 483 -18.82 9.11 7.29
CA LEU A 483 -19.28 10.47 7.55
C LEU A 483 -20.81 10.55 7.66
N PHE A 484 -21.54 9.81 6.83
CA PHE A 484 -22.99 9.67 6.88
C PHE A 484 -23.46 9.12 8.24
N ASP A 485 -22.82 8.03 8.72
CA ASP A 485 -23.05 7.47 10.07
C ASP A 485 -22.81 8.53 11.16
N GLY A 486 -21.68 9.24 11.10
CA GLY A 486 -21.34 10.31 12.04
C GLY A 486 -22.35 11.46 12.06
N LEU A 487 -22.83 11.88 10.89
CA LEU A 487 -23.85 12.93 10.75
C LEU A 487 -25.20 12.50 11.32
N LEU A 488 -25.64 11.28 11.06
CA LEU A 488 -26.87 10.73 11.63
C LEU A 488 -26.79 10.62 13.16
N SER A 489 -25.67 10.12 13.67
CA SER A 489 -25.37 10.03 15.11
C SER A 489 -25.37 11.39 15.82
N SER A 490 -25.02 12.47 15.12
CA SER A 490 -24.94 13.83 15.70
C SER A 490 -26.31 14.48 15.95
N GLY A 491 -27.40 13.89 15.44
CA GLY A 491 -28.75 14.45 15.55
C GLY A 491 -29.00 15.61 14.60
N LEU A 492 -29.60 15.33 13.44
CA LEU A 492 -29.86 16.33 12.42
C LEU A 492 -31.26 16.96 12.54
N PRO A 493 -31.41 18.27 12.24
CA PRO A 493 -32.72 18.86 12.06
C PRO A 493 -33.40 18.26 10.81
N PRO A 494 -34.75 18.20 10.76
CA PRO A 494 -35.48 17.54 9.69
C PRO A 494 -35.06 17.97 8.27
N GLY A 495 -34.87 19.28 8.04
CA GLY A 495 -34.46 19.80 6.73
C GLY A 495 -33.13 19.23 6.25
N ARG A 496 -32.11 19.27 7.11
CA ARG A 496 -30.77 18.75 6.79
C ARG A 496 -30.74 17.23 6.68
N TYR A 497 -31.55 16.54 7.48
CA TYR A 497 -31.73 15.09 7.37
C TYR A 497 -32.25 14.70 5.99
N ARG A 498 -33.28 15.39 5.49
CA ARG A 498 -33.82 15.17 4.14
C ARG A 498 -32.78 15.39 3.05
N GLU A 499 -32.02 16.48 3.15
CA GLU A 499 -30.92 16.78 2.22
C GLU A 499 -29.85 15.67 2.25
N LEU A 500 -29.42 15.22 3.44
CA LEU A 500 -28.43 14.16 3.57
C LEU A 500 -28.85 12.86 2.86
N LEU A 501 -30.12 12.46 2.99
CA LEU A 501 -30.64 11.27 2.31
C LEU A 501 -30.74 11.46 0.80
N SER A 502 -31.13 12.65 0.33
CA SER A 502 -31.15 12.99 -1.09
C SER A 502 -29.74 12.97 -1.68
N ASP A 503 -28.80 13.65 -1.03
CA ASP A 503 -27.39 13.71 -1.39
C ASP A 503 -26.78 12.32 -1.53
N ALA A 504 -27.13 11.40 -0.61
CA ALA A 504 -26.67 10.01 -0.66
C ALA A 504 -27.18 9.27 -1.90
N LEU A 505 -28.43 9.49 -2.30
CA LEU A 505 -28.99 8.94 -3.53
C LEU A 505 -28.35 9.54 -4.78
N ASP A 506 -28.06 10.85 -4.77
CA ASP A 506 -27.41 11.54 -5.89
C ASP A 506 -25.96 11.07 -6.04
N MET A 507 -25.25 10.91 -4.93
CA MET A 507 -23.89 10.36 -4.89
C MET A 507 -23.84 8.90 -5.39
N ALA A 508 -24.88 8.11 -5.13
CA ALA A 508 -25.00 6.74 -5.65
C ALA A 508 -25.09 6.69 -7.18
N GLY A 509 -25.69 7.71 -7.80
CA GLY A 509 -26.06 7.72 -9.21
C GLY A 509 -26.90 6.50 -9.60
N ASP A 510 -26.60 5.92 -10.77
CA ASP A 510 -27.07 4.60 -11.19
C ASP A 510 -26.13 3.52 -10.60
N PRO A 511 -26.59 2.72 -9.62
CA PRO A 511 -25.69 1.85 -8.89
C PRO A 511 -25.22 0.65 -9.71
N GLY A 512 -23.92 0.55 -9.95
CA GLY A 512 -23.29 -0.68 -10.45
C GLY A 512 -22.92 -1.65 -9.32
N ARG A 513 -22.23 -2.75 -9.66
CA ARG A 513 -21.68 -3.72 -8.67
C ARG A 513 -20.90 -3.04 -7.54
N ARG A 514 -20.18 -1.95 -7.82
CA ARG A 514 -19.32 -1.29 -6.84
C ARG A 514 -20.10 -0.50 -5.78
N SER A 515 -21.14 0.23 -6.15
CA SER A 515 -21.91 1.07 -5.23
C SER A 515 -23.11 0.37 -4.60
N ALA A 516 -23.46 -0.84 -5.04
CA ALA A 516 -24.56 -1.62 -4.46
C ALA A 516 -24.41 -1.84 -2.95
N TYR A 517 -23.29 -2.41 -2.48
CA TYR A 517 -23.06 -2.59 -1.04
C TYR A 517 -22.99 -1.27 -0.28
N TRP A 518 -22.44 -0.23 -0.90
CA TRP A 518 -22.37 1.08 -0.27
C TRP A 518 -23.76 1.64 -0.01
N LEU A 519 -24.62 1.68 -1.03
CA LEU A 519 -25.98 2.22 -0.91
C LEU A 519 -26.85 1.39 0.04
N LEU A 520 -26.77 0.05 -0.05
CA LEU A 520 -27.44 -0.84 0.90
C LEU A 520 -26.91 -0.66 2.34
N GLY A 521 -25.61 -0.37 2.49
CA GLY A 521 -25.00 -0.03 3.78
C GLY A 521 -25.53 1.27 4.37
N LEU A 522 -25.81 2.29 3.54
CA LEU A 522 -26.43 3.53 4.01
C LEU A 522 -27.89 3.32 4.44
N VAL A 523 -28.63 2.46 3.72
CA VAL A 523 -29.97 2.04 4.15
C VAL A 523 -29.91 1.40 5.53
N GLU A 524 -29.04 0.41 5.72
CA GLU A 524 -28.84 -0.25 7.01
C GLU A 524 -28.44 0.75 8.11
N CYS A 525 -27.50 1.65 7.83
CA CYS A 525 -27.08 2.70 8.75
C CYS A 525 -28.26 3.61 9.17
N SER A 526 -29.14 4.00 8.24
CA SER A 526 -30.30 4.84 8.54
C SER A 526 -31.39 4.15 9.37
N ILE A 527 -31.41 2.81 9.40
CA ILE A 527 -32.30 2.02 10.28
C ILE A 527 -31.79 2.07 11.72
N GLU A 528 -30.47 2.08 11.92
CA GLU A 528 -29.84 2.06 13.24
C GLU A 528 -29.92 3.41 13.97
N HIS A 529 -30.31 4.49 13.29
CA HIS A 529 -30.36 5.84 13.84
C HIS A 529 -31.79 6.37 14.03
N PRO A 530 -32.01 7.26 15.02
CA PRO A 530 -33.25 8.02 15.15
C PRO A 530 -33.56 8.80 13.87
N SER A 531 -34.84 8.90 13.54
CA SER A 531 -35.30 9.62 12.35
C SER A 531 -36.14 10.84 12.75
N PRO A 532 -35.74 12.03 12.32
CA PRO A 532 -36.55 13.24 12.48
C PRO A 532 -37.66 13.34 11.42
N ASP A 533 -37.63 12.50 10.37
CA ASP A 533 -38.58 12.51 9.25
C ASP A 533 -38.74 11.09 8.66
N ASP A 534 -39.73 10.36 9.18
CA ASP A 534 -39.94 8.95 8.84
C ASP A 534 -40.43 8.73 7.40
N ASP A 535 -41.17 9.69 6.84
CA ASP A 535 -41.66 9.60 5.47
C ASP A 535 -40.51 9.69 4.48
N THR A 536 -39.61 10.67 4.67
CA THR A 536 -38.43 10.80 3.80
C THR A 536 -37.49 9.61 3.94
N ARG A 537 -37.35 9.07 5.16
CA ARG A 537 -36.56 7.86 5.39
C ARG A 537 -37.13 6.65 4.63
N ARG A 538 -38.45 6.45 4.66
CA ARG A 538 -39.11 5.38 3.89
C ARG A 538 -38.95 5.56 2.38
N GLU A 539 -39.04 6.78 1.89
CA GLU A 539 -38.80 7.10 0.47
C GLU A 539 -37.35 6.79 0.07
N PHE A 540 -36.38 7.17 0.91
CA PHE A 540 -34.97 6.84 0.72
C PHE A 540 -34.75 5.33 0.63
N TRP A 541 -35.29 4.55 1.57
CA TRP A 541 -35.22 3.09 1.57
C TRP A 541 -35.78 2.48 0.30
N THR A 542 -36.99 2.88 -0.08
CA THR A 542 -37.67 2.39 -1.29
C THR A 542 -36.86 2.71 -2.54
N THR A 543 -36.41 3.96 -2.66
CA THR A 543 -35.63 4.42 -3.81
C THR A 543 -34.30 3.69 -3.92
N ALA A 544 -33.58 3.52 -2.81
CA ALA A 544 -32.31 2.82 -2.78
C ALA A 544 -32.45 1.35 -3.19
N VAL A 545 -33.38 0.61 -2.58
CA VAL A 545 -33.63 -0.81 -2.87
C VAL A 545 -34.04 -1.00 -4.34
N VAL A 546 -34.99 -0.20 -4.83
CA VAL A 546 -35.47 -0.28 -6.23
C VAL A 546 -34.34 0.05 -7.22
N ARG A 547 -33.49 1.04 -6.92
CA ARG A 547 -32.35 1.37 -7.79
C ARG A 547 -31.35 0.23 -7.89
N VAL A 548 -31.02 -0.42 -6.76
CA VAL A 548 -30.11 -1.59 -6.76
C VAL A 548 -30.75 -2.78 -7.47
N ASP A 549 -32.05 -3.03 -7.26
CA ASP A 549 -32.77 -4.15 -7.89
C ASP A 549 -32.85 -4.03 -9.43
N ARG A 550 -32.86 -2.82 -9.99
CA ARG A 550 -32.78 -2.61 -11.46
C ARG A 550 -31.55 -3.27 -12.08
N PHE A 551 -30.46 -3.40 -11.33
CA PHE A 551 -29.21 -4.02 -11.77
C PHE A 551 -29.00 -5.43 -11.19
N ARG A 552 -30.06 -6.06 -10.67
CA ARG A 552 -30.02 -7.36 -9.99
C ARG A 552 -29.27 -8.44 -10.78
N ALA A 553 -29.49 -8.50 -12.09
CA ALA A 553 -28.84 -9.48 -12.98
C ALA A 553 -27.32 -9.29 -13.05
N GLN A 554 -26.81 -8.08 -12.79
CA GLN A 554 -25.39 -7.82 -12.72
C GLN A 554 -24.82 -8.00 -11.30
N LEU A 555 -25.62 -8.10 -10.25
CA LEU A 555 -25.13 -8.26 -8.88
C LEU A 555 -24.52 -9.65 -8.64
N THR A 556 -23.55 -9.75 -7.73
CA THR A 556 -23.04 -11.05 -7.23
C THR A 556 -24.12 -11.75 -6.40
N ALA A 557 -23.95 -13.06 -6.14
CA ALA A 557 -24.89 -13.80 -5.31
C ALA A 557 -24.99 -13.24 -3.88
N LEU A 558 -23.87 -12.79 -3.30
CA LEU A 558 -23.83 -12.15 -1.98
C LEU A 558 -24.47 -10.75 -1.99
N GLN A 559 -24.34 -10.00 -3.09
CA GLN A 559 -25.04 -8.71 -3.26
C GLN A 559 -26.56 -8.89 -3.37
N GLN A 560 -27.01 -9.89 -4.13
CA GLN A 560 -28.42 -10.24 -4.20
C GLN A 560 -28.95 -10.68 -2.83
N ALA A 561 -28.18 -11.48 -2.07
CA ALA A 561 -28.56 -11.86 -0.71
C ALA A 561 -28.66 -10.64 0.24
N ALA A 562 -27.74 -9.68 0.13
CA ALA A 562 -27.80 -8.44 0.91
C ALA A 562 -29.03 -7.59 0.54
N LEU A 563 -29.34 -7.48 -0.75
CA LEU A 563 -30.53 -6.78 -1.26
C LEU A 563 -31.82 -7.45 -0.76
N ASP A 564 -31.95 -8.76 -0.95
CA ASP A 564 -33.15 -9.52 -0.59
C ASP A 564 -33.48 -9.39 0.90
N ARG A 565 -32.45 -9.52 1.75
CA ARG A 565 -32.59 -9.36 3.19
C ARG A 565 -33.12 -7.97 3.56
N LEU A 566 -32.56 -6.90 3.00
CA LEU A 566 -33.00 -5.55 3.30
C LEU A 566 -34.40 -5.29 2.75
N ALA A 567 -34.69 -5.75 1.53
CA ALA A 567 -36.01 -5.64 0.93
C ALA A 567 -37.09 -6.34 1.77
N GLU A 568 -36.82 -7.56 2.24
CA GLU A 568 -37.72 -8.31 3.12
C GLU A 568 -37.92 -7.60 4.47
N ALA A 569 -36.84 -7.17 5.12
CA ALA A 569 -36.91 -6.47 6.40
C ALA A 569 -37.71 -5.15 6.32
N LEU A 570 -37.72 -4.52 5.15
CA LEU A 570 -38.40 -3.25 4.88
C LEU A 570 -39.78 -3.42 4.24
N GLY A 571 -40.19 -4.65 3.90
CA GLY A 571 -41.44 -4.92 3.19
C GLY A 571 -41.48 -4.36 1.76
N ILE A 572 -40.32 -4.20 1.11
CA ILE A 572 -40.20 -3.67 -0.25
C ILE A 572 -40.15 -4.83 -1.24
N ALA A 573 -41.02 -4.81 -2.24
CA ALA A 573 -41.02 -5.82 -3.29
C ALA A 573 -39.82 -5.64 -4.22
N VAL A 574 -39.07 -6.73 -4.44
CA VAL A 574 -37.95 -6.82 -5.39
C VAL A 574 -38.20 -7.96 -6.38
N ALA A 575 -37.55 -7.91 -7.54
CA ALA A 575 -37.68 -8.98 -8.53
C ALA A 575 -37.32 -10.35 -7.92
N PRO A 576 -38.03 -11.43 -8.26
CA PRO A 576 -37.67 -12.76 -7.77
C PRO A 576 -36.25 -13.13 -8.25
N ARG A 577 -35.52 -13.93 -7.46
CA ARG A 577 -34.24 -14.51 -7.92
C ARG A 577 -34.46 -15.24 -9.24
N VAL A 578 -33.68 -14.90 -10.27
CA VAL A 578 -33.72 -15.61 -11.55
C VAL A 578 -33.19 -17.02 -11.31
N SER A 579 -34.09 -18.00 -11.37
CA SER A 579 -33.93 -19.47 -11.27
C SER A 579 -32.62 -20.04 -10.69
N GLU A 580 -32.79 -20.77 -9.58
CA GLU A 580 -31.81 -21.51 -8.76
C GLU A 580 -30.74 -22.32 -9.52
N ALA A 581 -30.94 -22.74 -10.77
CA ALA A 581 -30.04 -23.71 -11.42
C ALA A 581 -28.67 -23.15 -11.87
N VAL A 582 -28.51 -21.84 -12.04
CA VAL A 582 -27.26 -21.22 -12.56
C VAL A 582 -26.51 -20.44 -11.48
N SER A 583 -27.20 -19.64 -10.65
CA SER A 583 -26.56 -18.89 -9.56
C SER A 583 -26.19 -19.75 -8.34
N ALA A 584 -26.92 -20.85 -8.08
CA ALA A 584 -26.53 -21.81 -7.04
C ALA A 584 -25.16 -22.43 -7.36
N ARG A 585 -24.91 -22.82 -8.62
CA ARG A 585 -23.65 -23.46 -9.01
C ARG A 585 -22.39 -22.59 -8.85
N ALA A 586 -22.50 -21.27 -8.92
CA ALA A 586 -21.35 -20.36 -8.88
C ALA A 586 -21.02 -19.86 -7.46
N GLY A 587 -22.04 -19.49 -6.66
CA GLY A 587 -21.89 -19.05 -5.28
C GLY A 587 -21.78 -20.21 -4.28
N GLU A 588 -22.54 -21.30 -4.47
CA GLU A 588 -22.44 -22.49 -3.62
C GLU A 588 -21.08 -23.15 -3.77
N GLY A 589 -20.50 -23.22 -4.98
CA GLY A 589 -19.25 -23.95 -5.21
C GLY A 589 -18.07 -23.43 -4.35
N ARG A 590 -18.08 -22.14 -3.98
CA ARG A 590 -16.98 -21.51 -3.23
C ARG A 590 -17.24 -21.42 -1.73
N LEU A 591 -18.51 -21.43 -1.31
CA LEU A 591 -18.91 -21.36 0.10
C LEU A 591 -19.27 -22.74 0.67
N ALA A 592 -19.68 -23.70 -0.16
CA ALA A 592 -20.10 -25.03 0.27
C ALA A 592 -18.98 -25.76 1.02
N GLY A 593 -19.33 -26.33 2.16
CA GLY A 593 -18.42 -27.07 3.03
C GLY A 593 -17.42 -26.20 3.78
N ARG A 594 -17.40 -24.87 3.58
CA ARG A 594 -16.50 -23.97 4.32
C ARG A 594 -17.06 -23.63 5.68
N ARG A 595 -16.16 -23.46 6.64
CA ARG A 595 -16.45 -22.91 7.97
C ARG A 595 -16.12 -21.42 7.98
N ILE A 596 -17.10 -20.58 8.25
CA ILE A 596 -16.95 -19.14 8.37
C ILE A 596 -17.17 -18.74 9.83
N ALA A 597 -16.22 -18.03 10.42
CA ALA A 597 -16.38 -17.41 11.72
C ALA A 597 -16.55 -15.90 11.56
N ILE A 598 -17.53 -15.32 12.23
CA ILE A 598 -17.81 -13.88 12.24
C ILE A 598 -17.64 -13.39 13.67
N TYR A 599 -16.80 -12.38 13.88
CA TYR A 599 -16.68 -11.68 15.16
C TYR A 599 -17.24 -10.27 15.05
N THR A 600 -18.25 -9.95 15.87
CA THR A 600 -18.88 -8.62 15.96
C THR A 600 -19.54 -8.44 17.31
N LEU A 601 -19.47 -7.23 17.91
CA LEU A 601 -20.31 -6.93 19.08
C LEU A 601 -21.75 -6.56 18.68
N THR A 602 -22.02 -6.37 17.39
CA THR A 602 -23.39 -6.18 16.88
C THR A 602 -23.95 -7.56 16.51
N GLU A 603 -24.38 -8.31 17.52
CA GLU A 603 -24.82 -9.71 17.36
C GLU A 603 -25.95 -9.90 16.34
N SER A 604 -26.86 -8.93 16.23
CA SER A 604 -27.91 -8.92 15.20
C SER A 604 -27.34 -8.91 13.79
N ALA A 605 -26.35 -8.05 13.52
CA ALA A 605 -25.67 -7.99 12.22
C ALA A 605 -24.94 -9.30 11.90
N GLY A 606 -24.27 -9.90 12.89
CA GLY A 606 -23.62 -11.20 12.75
C GLY A 606 -24.61 -12.32 12.40
N ARG A 607 -25.73 -12.41 13.13
CA ARG A 607 -26.79 -13.40 12.87
C ARG A 607 -27.44 -13.21 11.49
N GLN A 608 -27.68 -11.97 11.10
CA GLN A 608 -28.26 -11.66 9.78
C GLN A 608 -27.32 -12.03 8.64
N ALA A 609 -26.01 -11.76 8.78
CA ALA A 609 -25.01 -12.19 7.81
C ALA A 609 -24.92 -13.73 7.75
N ALA A 610 -24.95 -14.41 8.89
CA ALA A 610 -24.96 -15.88 8.94
C ALA A 610 -26.18 -16.48 8.23
N ALA A 611 -27.39 -15.98 8.50
CA ALA A 611 -28.61 -16.42 7.84
C ALA A 611 -28.56 -16.21 6.31
N ALA A 612 -28.01 -15.09 5.85
CA ALA A 612 -27.84 -14.83 4.42
C ALA A 612 -26.86 -15.80 3.75
N LEU A 613 -25.77 -16.15 4.44
CA LEU A 613 -24.78 -17.12 3.95
C LEU A 613 -25.34 -18.54 3.91
N GLU A 614 -26.04 -18.96 4.96
CA GLU A 614 -26.66 -20.29 5.07
C GLU A 614 -27.79 -20.48 4.06
N ALA A 615 -28.59 -19.44 3.81
CA ALA A 615 -29.62 -19.45 2.77
C ALA A 615 -29.02 -19.49 1.35
N LEU A 616 -27.82 -18.92 1.16
CA LEU A 616 -27.12 -18.95 -0.13
C LEU A 616 -26.41 -20.28 -0.38
N ALA A 617 -25.85 -20.90 0.66
CA ALA A 617 -25.11 -22.15 0.55
C ALA A 617 -25.43 -23.05 1.76
N PRO A 618 -26.44 -23.93 1.70
CA PRO A 618 -26.88 -24.75 2.84
C PRO A 618 -25.79 -25.63 3.49
N GLY A 619 -24.69 -25.88 2.79
CA GLY A 619 -23.53 -26.63 3.30
C GLY A 619 -22.43 -25.78 3.97
N VAL A 620 -22.60 -24.46 4.09
CA VAL A 620 -21.64 -23.58 4.78
C VAL A 620 -21.90 -23.62 6.30
N GLY A 621 -20.85 -23.77 7.10
CA GLY A 621 -20.96 -23.70 8.55
C GLY A 621 -20.60 -22.30 9.04
N VAL A 622 -21.57 -21.51 9.52
CA VAL A 622 -21.30 -20.16 10.04
C VAL A 622 -21.37 -20.15 11.57
N THR A 623 -20.40 -19.51 12.21
CA THR A 623 -20.41 -19.27 13.66
C THR A 623 -20.24 -17.78 13.93
N VAL A 624 -21.00 -17.24 14.88
CA VAL A 624 -20.97 -15.83 15.27
C VAL A 624 -20.48 -15.73 16.70
N HIS A 625 -19.52 -14.83 16.94
CA HIS A 625 -18.86 -14.61 18.22
C HIS A 625 -18.91 -13.14 18.60
N ALA A 626 -19.16 -12.86 19.88
CA ALA A 626 -19.23 -11.50 20.44
C ALA A 626 -18.45 -11.38 21.77
N ASP A 627 -17.52 -12.31 22.01
CA ASP A 627 -16.78 -12.38 23.28
C ASP A 627 -15.99 -11.09 23.56
N HIS A 628 -16.08 -10.59 24.79
CA HIS A 628 -15.32 -9.42 25.21
C HIS A 628 -13.83 -9.70 25.49
N VAL A 629 -13.49 -10.98 25.68
CA VAL A 629 -12.14 -11.49 25.97
C VAL A 629 -11.92 -12.79 25.21
N GLY A 630 -10.68 -13.25 25.15
CA GLY A 630 -10.37 -14.54 24.53
C GLY A 630 -11.01 -15.72 25.25
N THR A 631 -11.89 -16.44 24.57
CA THR A 631 -12.51 -17.68 25.08
C THR A 631 -12.00 -18.92 24.34
N GLN A 632 -12.20 -20.10 24.92
CA GLN A 632 -11.85 -21.36 24.26
C GLN A 632 -12.63 -21.57 22.97
N ALA A 633 -13.90 -21.14 22.93
CA ALA A 633 -14.74 -21.17 21.73
C ALA A 633 -14.21 -20.22 20.65
N LEU A 634 -13.86 -18.98 21.01
CA LEU A 634 -13.29 -18.01 20.09
C LEU A 634 -11.93 -18.49 19.53
N ARG A 635 -11.12 -19.13 20.37
CA ARG A 635 -9.86 -19.75 19.93
C ARG A 635 -10.09 -20.87 18.91
N ALA A 636 -11.00 -21.79 19.23
CA ALA A 636 -11.34 -22.89 18.32
C ALA A 636 -11.88 -22.38 16.98
N ALA A 637 -12.65 -21.28 16.99
CA ALA A 637 -13.11 -20.62 15.78
C ALA A 637 -11.97 -19.96 15.01
N ALA A 638 -11.06 -19.25 15.69
CA ALA A 638 -9.90 -18.59 15.09
C ALA A 638 -8.97 -19.60 14.38
N GLU A 639 -8.67 -20.72 15.04
CA GLU A 639 -7.82 -21.79 14.49
C GLU A 639 -8.57 -22.61 13.41
N GLY A 640 -9.85 -22.91 13.65
CA GLY A 640 -10.63 -23.88 12.91
C GLY A 640 -11.26 -23.35 11.63
N ALA A 641 -11.85 -22.14 11.64
CA ALA A 641 -12.62 -21.63 10.51
C ALA A 641 -11.76 -21.48 9.24
N ASP A 642 -12.32 -21.73 8.06
CA ASP A 642 -11.63 -21.55 6.78
C ASP A 642 -11.54 -20.06 6.43
N ILE A 643 -12.55 -19.27 6.78
CA ILE A 643 -12.54 -17.80 6.66
C ILE A 643 -12.97 -17.20 8.00
N PHE A 644 -12.29 -16.15 8.45
CA PHE A 644 -12.66 -15.41 9.65
C PHE A 644 -12.92 -13.96 9.29
N VAL A 645 -14.08 -13.42 9.63
CA VAL A 645 -14.46 -12.03 9.39
C VAL A 645 -14.52 -11.28 10.72
N LEU A 646 -13.78 -10.18 10.82
CA LEU A 646 -13.70 -9.36 12.02
C LEU A 646 -14.28 -7.97 11.74
N VAL A 647 -15.31 -7.59 12.50
CA VAL A 647 -15.91 -6.25 12.45
C VAL A 647 -15.14 -5.31 13.38
N THR A 648 -14.32 -4.42 12.81
CA THR A 648 -13.37 -3.59 13.59
C THR A 648 -14.04 -2.46 14.36
N TRP A 649 -15.17 -1.94 13.89
CA TRP A 649 -15.88 -0.78 14.49
C TRP A 649 -16.33 -0.99 15.93
N SER A 650 -16.55 -2.23 16.34
CA SER A 650 -17.03 -2.56 17.68
C SER A 650 -16.10 -3.50 18.43
N ALA A 651 -14.98 -3.93 17.84
CA ALA A 651 -14.13 -4.93 18.46
C ALA A 651 -13.30 -4.34 19.62
N LYS A 652 -13.28 -5.04 20.77
CA LYS A 652 -12.33 -4.71 21.84
C LYS A 652 -10.92 -5.15 21.43
N HIS A 653 -9.91 -4.35 21.78
CA HIS A 653 -8.50 -4.67 21.49
C HIS A 653 -8.12 -6.08 21.96
N ALA A 654 -8.53 -6.47 23.18
CA ALA A 654 -8.24 -7.79 23.75
C ALA A 654 -8.76 -8.97 22.91
N ALA A 655 -9.96 -8.88 22.32
CA ALA A 655 -10.51 -9.95 21.49
C ALA A 655 -9.91 -9.93 20.07
N THR A 656 -9.65 -8.73 19.53
CA THR A 656 -9.02 -8.56 18.22
C THR A 656 -7.60 -9.13 18.21
N ASP A 657 -6.80 -8.81 19.22
CA ASP A 657 -5.44 -9.31 19.38
C ASP A 657 -5.43 -10.82 19.64
N PHE A 658 -6.43 -11.33 20.38
CA PHE A 658 -6.60 -12.76 20.62
C PHE A 658 -6.89 -13.51 19.33
N ILE A 659 -7.80 -13.01 18.48
CA ILE A 659 -8.10 -13.62 17.18
C ILE A 659 -6.85 -13.60 16.28
N ARG A 660 -6.16 -12.46 16.18
CA ARG A 660 -4.90 -12.34 15.40
C ARG A 660 -3.85 -13.35 15.86
N LYS A 661 -3.70 -13.52 17.18
CA LYS A 661 -2.72 -14.43 17.78
C LYS A 661 -2.97 -15.91 17.44
N PHE A 662 -4.23 -16.34 17.38
CA PHE A 662 -4.58 -17.76 17.18
C PHE A 662 -4.97 -18.09 15.74
N ARG A 663 -5.11 -17.08 14.87
CA ARG A 663 -5.43 -17.29 13.45
C ARG A 663 -4.20 -17.78 12.69
N PRO A 664 -4.25 -18.93 11.98
CA PRO A 664 -3.16 -19.35 11.11
C PRO A 664 -2.99 -18.39 9.93
N SER A 665 -1.76 -17.96 9.63
CA SER A 665 -1.48 -17.01 8.54
C SER A 665 -1.87 -17.54 7.14
N THR A 666 -1.96 -18.86 7.00
CA THR A 666 -2.41 -19.53 5.77
C THR A 666 -3.91 -19.42 5.53
N LYS A 667 -4.71 -18.97 6.52
CA LYS A 667 -6.16 -18.87 6.43
C LYS A 667 -6.62 -17.41 6.45
N PRO A 668 -7.52 -16.99 5.52
CA PRO A 668 -7.95 -15.60 5.43
C PRO A 668 -8.53 -15.02 6.73
N LEU A 669 -8.04 -13.85 7.14
CA LEU A 669 -8.64 -12.96 8.14
C LEU A 669 -9.11 -11.69 7.43
N LEU A 670 -10.41 -11.46 7.41
CA LEU A 670 -11.05 -10.38 6.68
C LEU A 670 -11.54 -9.31 7.66
N TYR A 671 -11.50 -8.05 7.24
CA TYR A 671 -11.95 -6.93 8.05
C TYR A 671 -13.18 -6.27 7.42
N ALA A 672 -14.29 -6.25 8.15
CA ALA A 672 -15.48 -5.51 7.75
C ALA A 672 -15.33 -4.03 8.14
N SER A 673 -15.55 -3.13 7.17
CA SER A 673 -15.36 -1.68 7.31
C SER A 673 -16.51 -0.95 8.01
N GLY A 674 -17.66 -1.62 8.21
CA GLY A 674 -18.84 -1.10 8.89
C GLY A 674 -19.44 -2.12 9.87
N ARG A 675 -20.43 -1.69 10.65
CA ARG A 675 -21.04 -2.48 11.75
C ARG A 675 -22.13 -3.47 11.28
N GLY A 676 -22.79 -3.16 10.17
CA GLY A 676 -23.95 -3.89 9.65
C GLY A 676 -23.64 -5.19 8.90
N ALA A 677 -24.67 -5.99 8.67
CA ALA A 677 -24.56 -7.27 7.97
C ALA A 677 -24.08 -7.09 6.52
N THR A 678 -24.45 -5.97 5.87
CA THR A 678 -24.02 -5.63 4.51
C THR A 678 -22.49 -5.53 4.42
N SER A 679 -21.84 -4.97 5.44
CA SER A 679 -20.38 -4.85 5.47
C SER A 679 -19.67 -6.20 5.65
N ILE A 680 -20.27 -7.13 6.40
CA ILE A 680 -19.74 -8.48 6.61
C ILE A 680 -19.79 -9.25 5.28
N LEU A 681 -20.94 -9.20 4.59
CA LEU A 681 -21.11 -9.84 3.28
C LEU A 681 -20.17 -9.26 2.24
N ARG A 682 -19.99 -7.93 2.22
CA ARG A 682 -19.04 -7.25 1.33
C ARG A 682 -17.61 -7.77 1.50
N ALA A 683 -17.12 -7.88 2.75
CA ALA A 683 -15.76 -8.35 3.03
C ALA A 683 -15.55 -9.79 2.51
N LEU A 684 -16.57 -10.65 2.65
CA LEU A 684 -16.54 -12.00 2.08
C LEU A 684 -16.56 -12.00 0.56
N ASP A 685 -17.42 -11.19 -0.06
CA ASP A 685 -17.55 -11.10 -1.51
C ASP A 685 -16.25 -10.60 -2.17
N GLU A 686 -15.59 -9.61 -1.57
CA GLU A 686 -14.28 -9.12 -2.02
C GLU A 686 -13.20 -10.20 -1.97
N GLN A 687 -13.20 -11.05 -0.93
CA GLN A 687 -12.26 -12.17 -0.80
C GLN A 687 -12.53 -13.28 -1.81
N LEU A 688 -13.80 -13.51 -2.16
CA LEU A 688 -14.14 -14.46 -3.21
C LEU A 688 -13.78 -13.86 -4.58
N GLY A 689 -14.02 -12.59 -4.83
CA GLY A 689 -13.82 -11.98 -6.14
C GLY A 689 -14.87 -12.46 -7.16
N PRO A 690 -14.87 -11.89 -8.38
CA PRO A 690 -15.95 -12.10 -9.35
C PRO A 690 -16.03 -13.56 -9.79
N GLU A 691 -17.27 -14.07 -9.89
CA GLU A 691 -17.57 -15.33 -10.58
C GLU A 691 -17.24 -15.14 -12.08
N THR A 692 -16.22 -15.86 -12.57
CA THR A 692 -15.82 -15.87 -14.00
C THR A 692 -16.70 -16.75 -14.84
#